data_AF-A0A928GMH5-F1
#
_entry.id   AF-A0A928GMH5-F1
#
_cell.length_a   1.000
_cell.length_b   1.000
_cell.length_c   1.000
_cell.angle_alpha   90.00
_cell.angle_beta   90.00
_cell.angle_gamma   90.00
#
_symmetry.space_group_name_H-M   'P 1'
#
loop_
_entity.id
_entity.type
_entity.pdbx_description
1 polymer ?
#
loop_
_entity_poly.entity_id
_entity_poly.type
_entity_poly.pdbx_seq_one_letter_code
_entity_poly.pdbx_strand_id
1 'polypeptide(L)'
;MKKITLFFALLAISTSYVLAQPSHEKYVDYAAEGVEWSTAYRALDISQIGTKPLYQGLHTTAAENDQFFISRVKPRERFTFTGTQIDESKAPERKFLWWCPIGTEGWNALPTYWFGGEVWTMWSYTDIFGNWTAPFVRMPAAMMDVCHKNGVLTSTLASVPWASYVSKTDVPHGTNFSALIDGGHEKFLRYLRYYGIDGIGFNSEFTFSPTSFSTEMKNFLSNCFRYKDEKGWPNFHNCWYSLMTNAGQCGGSLALTSENKDWFHYNGYPTSNAYFMNYGFSTSSLNTSKNTANGCGRSSYDVYAGIDYQGSSSAYWGDLGPSQISLGIWGAHNMNMIYESRGELGANPIQMQKTYQLISENVFSGANYNPANTPALNNRHWHTSTSTDFWGFSTFITARSSMTPQYGDGTLAGDPFVTYFNLGNGMFFKEDGITTFNKEWYNIGIQDYMPTWRWWWTKTFMGKNATDVSTDMTAEFTWDDAWFGGSCLQITGATSASYLQLFKTKYDIISNDIFTVRYKVVSGTGSIKLTTSTESKPTTEVSAVIASNVEADEDTWVEKSIRVSGRTLKIGGETLALLGLKFENTSSDFKVLIGEISITRGTSEVPGVPSVDDSKIMAVTYKGVDAKIFFDMSNYYSVANAWDPIYNSDVQTSLYKIYTQQEGAEAVLCTATTSWAAYVVGAPYDVQKGGRFRMGVAAVSMDGKTQSDIAWGTWMTVPAATVLEGFSIDKPIIKAGEKFTVAFDDPTHPAATWVIKASENDAVKGTFNANNFTTSLSEEGLYDLYLTVNGNTEVYRGRIQISPLAVGALPEIKTLTMNGAKGNDWVEEGEEVTFSYTGREDADGYVSRGFALGEKAFGIPCDDLGFNAQTPFSVTFWVYFNSINHEKSGTQLLNVRSPGDAYPNGEWGYIWSQLTPEGQLDDQSNSYHLNNLMFHYRLSSNAGEALQVSRDFVFKPQTWYHVAMCMGYTNNRTLDLYINGNLVGSATASMSLYDWRSSNVIMIGGRASERAGIDGTIDEVRLYKKTLTANEVKESMKHQSTTITDNNFIGYWDFESEAQSDNSMVSTGYNKSLKAYKYNPAEKENVQYAVENVSYAAGAPFISGTNYKIETLPTWKIKGASVLSSSGDKASGNAKAIYSEEGQFPATLTLANGWGSDTKTIEVVNIMPTGVEDVTVEDMMKAFPNPFENEVCLSFVEDGVYTVEIYDNAGRMLDQASLSATAGEIYPISVNGEAGIYFIKVKGEGGLLKVMKVAKK
;
A
#
# COMPACT_ATOMS: atom_id res chain seq x y z
N MET A 1 -51.21 23.94 0.67
CA MET A 1 -52.24 22.87 0.70
C MET A 1 -51.98 21.99 -0.53
N LYS A 2 -51.57 20.71 -0.50
CA LYS A 2 -51.60 19.62 0.49
C LYS A 2 -50.29 18.80 0.38
N LYS A 3 -49.71 18.46 1.55
CA LYS A 3 -48.92 17.28 1.99
C LYS A 3 -48.16 16.47 0.92
N ILE A 4 -46.81 16.40 0.92
CA ILE A 4 -45.93 15.65 1.85
C ILE A 4 -46.27 14.16 1.91
N THR A 5 -45.61 13.33 1.10
CA THR A 5 -45.14 11.96 1.42
C THR A 5 -44.18 11.46 0.32
N LEU A 6 -43.17 10.67 0.71
CA LEU A 6 -42.07 10.04 -0.06
C LEU A 6 -40.77 10.84 -0.21
N PHE A 7 -40.11 11.07 0.94
CA PHE A 7 -38.65 11.10 1.07
C PHE A 7 -38.25 9.86 1.88
N PHE A 8 -38.02 8.75 1.19
CA PHE A 8 -37.30 7.56 1.67
C PHE A 8 -36.83 6.84 0.39
N ALA A 9 -35.55 6.46 0.35
CA ALA A 9 -34.81 5.88 -0.79
C ALA A 9 -34.05 6.83 -1.74
N LEU A 10 -33.35 7.81 -1.17
CA LEU A 10 -32.06 8.27 -1.71
C LEU A 10 -30.99 7.96 -0.65
N LEU A 11 -30.84 6.66 -0.37
CA LEU A 11 -29.70 6.10 0.36
C LEU A 11 -28.80 5.47 -0.71
N ALA A 12 -27.49 5.75 -0.62
CA ALA A 12 -26.41 5.04 -1.29
C ALA A 12 -26.34 5.15 -2.82
N ILE A 13 -25.84 6.29 -3.32
CA ILE A 13 -24.86 6.26 -4.42
C ILE A 13 -23.55 6.82 -3.85
N SER A 14 -23.07 6.19 -2.78
CA SER A 14 -21.64 6.13 -2.50
C SER A 14 -21.19 4.81 -3.08
N THR A 15 -20.26 4.84 -4.01
CA THR A 15 -19.47 3.67 -4.44
C THR A 15 -18.66 3.18 -3.24
N SER A 16 -19.32 2.63 -2.23
CA SER A 16 -18.68 1.93 -1.15
C SER A 16 -18.07 0.68 -1.77
N TYR A 17 -16.83 0.77 -2.24
CA TYR A 17 -15.92 -0.36 -2.41
C TYR A 17 -16.08 -1.26 -1.17
N VAL A 18 -16.19 -2.59 -1.30
CA VAL A 18 -15.96 -3.44 -0.11
C VAL A 18 -14.56 -3.08 0.27
N LEU A 19 -14.49 -2.43 1.42
CA LEU A 19 -13.29 -1.96 2.02
C LEU A 19 -12.47 -3.21 2.23
N ALA A 20 -11.45 -3.46 1.41
CA ALA A 20 -10.47 -4.48 1.70
C ALA A 20 -10.06 -4.27 3.17
N GLN A 21 -10.40 -5.24 4.02
CA GLN A 21 -10.08 -5.19 5.43
C GLN A 21 -8.72 -5.86 5.62
N PRO A 22 -8.01 -5.56 6.70
CA PRO A 22 -6.87 -6.38 7.12
C PRO A 22 -7.27 -7.85 7.18
N SER A 23 -6.41 -8.72 6.67
CA SER A 23 -6.62 -10.17 6.61
C SER A 23 -6.43 -10.89 7.95
N HIS A 24 -6.03 -10.14 8.98
CA HIS A 24 -5.81 -10.64 10.34
C HIS A 24 -6.87 -10.09 11.29
N GLU A 25 -7.05 -10.76 12.43
CA GLU A 25 -7.97 -10.29 13.47
C GLU A 25 -7.56 -8.92 14.03
N LYS A 26 -8.54 -8.13 14.43
CA LYS A 26 -8.30 -6.85 15.10
C LYS A 26 -7.81 -7.10 16.51
N TYR A 27 -6.49 -7.12 16.70
CA TYR A 27 -5.89 -7.30 18.01
C TYR A 27 -5.95 -6.07 18.92
N VAL A 28 -6.73 -5.02 18.62
CA VAL A 28 -6.81 -3.82 19.48
C VAL A 28 -8.25 -3.43 19.77
N ASP A 29 -8.65 -3.47 21.05
CA ASP A 29 -10.01 -3.19 21.50
C ASP A 29 -10.23 -1.72 21.89
N TYR A 30 -11.21 -1.08 21.25
CA TYR A 30 -11.59 0.31 21.54
C TYR A 30 -12.39 0.48 22.84
N ALA A 31 -13.07 -0.56 23.29
CA ALA A 31 -13.88 -0.51 24.50
C ALA A 31 -13.99 -1.91 25.09
N ALA A 32 -14.32 -1.96 26.38
CA ALA A 32 -14.71 -3.19 27.05
C ALA A 32 -16.06 -3.67 26.50
N GLU A 33 -16.15 -4.94 26.10
CA GLU A 33 -17.38 -5.53 25.58
C GLU A 33 -18.53 -5.35 26.59
N GLY A 34 -19.66 -4.82 26.12
CA GLY A 34 -20.84 -4.58 26.97
C GLY A 34 -20.71 -3.45 28.00
N VAL A 35 -19.62 -2.67 27.99
CA VAL A 35 -19.41 -1.55 28.92
C VAL A 35 -19.41 -0.21 28.18
N GLU A 36 -20.42 0.61 28.47
CA GLU A 36 -20.51 1.98 27.96
C GLU A 36 -19.37 2.88 28.46
N TRP A 37 -18.87 3.77 27.60
CA TRP A 37 -17.84 4.74 27.98
C TRP A 37 -18.27 5.59 29.19
N SER A 38 -19.53 6.02 29.25
CA SER A 38 -20.04 6.81 30.37
C SER A 38 -19.89 6.10 31.72
N THR A 39 -19.99 4.77 31.74
CA THR A 39 -19.79 3.95 32.94
C THR A 39 -18.32 3.95 33.36
N ALA A 40 -17.41 3.65 32.42
CA ALA A 40 -15.98 3.64 32.69
C ALA A 40 -15.47 5.03 33.11
N TYR A 41 -15.89 6.08 32.41
CA TYR A 41 -15.52 7.45 32.72
C TYR A 41 -16.02 7.91 34.09
N ARG A 42 -17.24 7.54 34.51
CA ARG A 42 -17.74 7.85 35.86
C ARG A 42 -16.93 7.13 36.95
N ALA A 43 -16.52 5.89 36.70
CA ALA A 43 -15.72 5.10 37.63
C ALA A 43 -14.27 5.59 37.77
N LEU A 44 -13.72 6.27 36.75
CA LEU A 44 -12.39 6.84 36.78
C LEU A 44 -12.35 8.12 37.65
N ASP A 45 -11.70 8.08 38.81
CA ASP A 45 -11.53 9.29 39.61
C ASP A 45 -10.58 10.30 38.92
N ILE A 46 -10.79 11.60 39.11
CA ILE A 46 -9.96 12.63 38.48
C ILE A 46 -8.47 12.55 38.90
N SER A 47 -8.18 12.03 40.10
CA SER A 47 -6.82 11.78 40.59
C SER A 47 -6.16 10.55 39.98
N GLN A 48 -6.95 9.67 39.36
CA GLN A 48 -6.49 8.44 38.72
C GLN A 48 -6.17 8.61 37.23
N ILE A 49 -6.59 9.73 36.62
CA ILE A 49 -6.22 10.07 35.24
C ILE A 49 -4.70 10.13 35.15
N GLY A 50 -4.14 9.32 34.26
CA GLY A 50 -2.71 9.22 34.02
C GLY A 50 -1.98 8.11 34.75
N THR A 51 -2.62 7.48 35.74
CA THR A 51 -2.04 6.37 36.52
C THR A 51 -2.84 5.07 36.39
N LYS A 52 -4.08 5.16 35.92
CA LYS A 52 -5.00 4.04 35.77
C LYS A 52 -5.60 4.03 34.36
N PRO A 53 -5.54 2.90 33.63
CA PRO A 53 -6.23 2.75 32.35
C PRO A 53 -7.74 2.95 32.50
N LEU A 54 -8.41 3.51 31.48
CA LEU A 54 -9.84 3.85 31.53
C LEU A 54 -10.75 2.67 31.94
N TYR A 55 -10.47 1.47 31.42
CA TYR A 55 -11.27 0.27 31.65
C TYR A 55 -10.71 -0.66 32.75
N GLN A 56 -9.72 -0.22 33.52
CA GLN A 56 -9.09 -1.07 34.53
C GLN A 56 -10.06 -1.49 35.64
N GLY A 57 -10.06 -2.81 35.95
CA GLY A 57 -10.90 -3.42 36.99
C GLY A 57 -12.26 -3.90 36.48
N LEU A 58 -12.52 -3.81 35.16
CA LEU A 58 -13.75 -4.28 34.52
C LEU A 58 -13.56 -5.63 33.80
N HIS A 59 -12.48 -6.36 34.09
CA HIS A 59 -12.12 -7.68 33.55
C HIS A 59 -12.09 -7.76 32.01
N THR A 60 -11.45 -6.80 31.33
CA THR A 60 -11.41 -6.74 29.86
C THR A 60 -10.00 -6.51 29.28
N THR A 61 -9.79 -6.97 28.05
CA THR A 61 -8.60 -6.74 27.21
C THR A 61 -8.42 -5.26 26.83
N ALA A 62 -9.51 -4.47 26.82
CA ALA A 62 -9.50 -3.05 26.49
C ALA A 62 -8.67 -2.17 27.45
N ALA A 63 -8.49 -2.61 28.70
CA ALA A 63 -7.64 -1.94 29.68
C ALA A 63 -6.15 -2.15 29.38
N GLU A 64 -5.78 -3.32 28.86
CA GLU A 64 -4.39 -3.62 28.46
C GLU A 64 -4.01 -2.83 27.20
N ASN A 65 -4.97 -2.53 26.34
CA ASN A 65 -4.74 -1.88 25.05
C ASN A 65 -4.64 -0.35 25.14
N ASP A 66 -4.63 0.22 26.35
CA ASP A 66 -4.70 1.66 26.54
C ASP A 66 -3.54 2.42 25.90
N GLN A 67 -2.35 1.81 25.85
CA GLN A 67 -1.17 2.37 25.20
C GLN A 67 -1.33 2.57 23.67
N PHE A 68 -2.29 1.91 23.01
CA PHE A 68 -2.62 2.18 21.60
C PHE A 68 -3.46 3.45 21.40
N PHE A 69 -3.95 4.07 22.48
CA PHE A 69 -4.83 5.23 22.44
C PHE A 69 -4.24 6.47 23.13
N ILE A 70 -3.04 6.37 23.70
CA ILE A 70 -2.31 7.49 24.31
C ILE A 70 -1.31 8.03 23.28
N SER A 71 -1.50 9.26 22.81
CA SER A 71 -0.51 9.92 21.96
C SER A 71 0.80 10.12 22.71
N ARG A 72 1.91 9.72 22.08
CA ARG A 72 3.27 9.85 22.61
C ARG A 72 4.11 10.87 21.84
N VAL A 73 3.53 11.51 20.82
CA VAL A 73 4.12 12.68 20.16
C VAL A 73 3.50 13.94 20.72
N LYS A 74 4.35 14.83 21.22
CA LYS A 74 3.93 16.12 21.76
C LYS A 74 3.40 17.01 20.62
N PRO A 75 2.23 17.67 20.75
CA PRO A 75 1.73 18.57 19.70
C PRO A 75 2.74 19.67 19.34
N ARG A 76 3.05 19.83 18.05
CA ARG A 76 3.90 20.91 17.54
C ARG A 76 3.11 22.16 17.22
N GLU A 77 3.71 23.32 17.44
CA GLU A 77 3.23 24.57 16.85
C GLU A 77 3.64 24.65 15.37
N ARG A 78 2.80 25.31 14.57
CA ARG A 78 3.10 25.60 13.18
C ARG A 78 3.42 27.07 13.00
N PHE A 79 4.33 27.35 12.07
CA PHE A 79 4.66 28.71 11.65
C PHE A 79 4.28 28.93 10.18
N THR A 80 4.12 30.21 9.85
CA THR A 80 4.07 30.71 8.49
C THR A 80 5.29 31.59 8.24
N PHE A 81 5.70 31.72 6.98
CA PHE A 81 6.75 32.64 6.57
C PHE A 81 6.44 33.16 5.17
N THR A 82 6.05 34.43 5.07
CA THR A 82 5.58 35.04 3.81
C THR A 82 6.64 34.98 2.70
N GLY A 83 7.93 35.06 3.03
CA GLY A 83 9.01 35.02 2.04
C GLY A 83 9.06 33.72 1.21
N THR A 84 8.52 32.62 1.74
CA THR A 84 8.41 31.32 1.04
C THR A 84 6.99 31.01 0.58
N GLN A 85 6.05 31.95 0.73
CA GLN A 85 4.69 31.77 0.24
C GLN A 85 4.63 32.00 -1.27
N ILE A 86 3.97 31.10 -1.99
CA ILE A 86 3.74 31.25 -3.44
C ILE A 86 2.88 32.48 -3.72
N ASP A 87 1.83 32.66 -2.92
CA ASP A 87 0.96 33.85 -2.95
C ASP A 87 1.02 34.56 -1.59
N GLU A 88 1.75 35.67 -1.58
CA GLU A 88 2.00 36.48 -0.38
C GLU A 88 0.79 37.30 0.05
N SER A 89 -0.25 37.41 -0.79
CA SER A 89 -1.46 38.19 -0.49
C SER A 89 -2.48 37.44 0.37
N LYS A 90 -2.34 36.12 0.51
CA LYS A 90 -3.27 35.27 1.26
C LYS A 90 -3.17 35.53 2.76
N ALA A 91 -4.32 35.61 3.42
CA ALA A 91 -4.41 35.75 4.87
C ALA A 91 -3.90 34.46 5.57
N PRO A 92 -2.81 34.53 6.36
CA PRO A 92 -2.27 33.35 7.07
C PRO A 92 -3.22 32.80 8.14
N GLU A 93 -4.22 33.59 8.57
CA GLU A 93 -5.20 33.22 9.60
C GLU A 93 -6.34 32.33 9.08
N ARG A 94 -6.55 32.22 7.76
CA ARG A 94 -7.61 31.37 7.21
C ARG A 94 -7.28 29.89 7.42
N LYS A 95 -8.19 29.13 8.03
CA LYS A 95 -7.97 27.74 8.44
C LYS A 95 -8.68 26.74 7.51
N PHE A 96 -8.23 25.49 7.56
CA PHE A 96 -8.83 24.34 6.90
C PHE A 96 -9.21 23.25 7.91
N LEU A 97 -10.47 22.85 7.90
CA LEU A 97 -10.98 21.72 8.66
C LEU A 97 -11.35 20.60 7.68
N TRP A 98 -10.65 19.48 7.78
CA TRP A 98 -11.03 18.22 7.14
C TRP A 98 -11.86 17.41 8.13
N TRP A 99 -13.18 17.46 8.00
CA TRP A 99 -14.10 16.79 8.92
C TRP A 99 -14.64 15.49 8.31
N CYS A 100 -13.73 14.57 8.00
CA CYS A 100 -14.01 13.31 7.32
C CYS A 100 -13.34 12.13 8.05
N PRO A 101 -13.76 10.88 7.77
CA PRO A 101 -13.10 9.67 8.30
C PRO A 101 -11.64 9.55 7.83
N ILE A 102 -10.79 8.94 8.66
CA ILE A 102 -9.49 8.39 8.23
C ILE A 102 -9.62 6.89 7.98
N GLY A 103 -9.23 6.45 6.79
CA GLY A 103 -9.30 5.09 6.32
C GLY A 103 -10.75 4.59 6.29
N THR A 104 -10.94 3.43 6.90
CA THR A 104 -12.20 2.69 6.92
C THR A 104 -12.78 2.71 8.33
N GLU A 105 -14.11 2.78 8.41
CA GLU A 105 -14.83 2.64 9.67
C GLU A 105 -14.36 1.38 10.42
N GLY A 106 -14.14 1.51 11.74
CA GLY A 106 -13.73 0.42 12.61
C GLY A 106 -12.22 0.37 12.90
N TRP A 107 -11.35 0.69 11.93
CA TRP A 107 -9.89 0.70 12.17
C TRP A 107 -9.38 2.09 12.57
N ASN A 108 -9.91 3.17 11.98
CA ASN A 108 -9.57 4.58 12.27
C ASN A 108 -8.07 4.85 12.43
N ALA A 109 -7.24 4.30 11.53
CA ALA A 109 -5.78 4.40 11.56
C ALA A 109 -5.08 3.71 12.76
N LEU A 110 -5.69 2.67 13.33
CA LEU A 110 -4.92 1.67 14.09
C LEU A 110 -3.81 1.08 13.20
N PRO A 111 -2.63 0.76 13.75
CA PRO A 111 -1.63 -0.03 13.02
C PRO A 111 -2.25 -1.34 12.53
N THR A 112 -1.85 -1.83 11.36
CA THR A 112 -2.31 -3.09 10.74
C THR A 112 -1.22 -3.71 9.87
N TYR A 113 -1.40 -4.97 9.46
CA TYR A 113 -0.56 -5.62 8.45
C TYR A 113 -1.27 -5.66 7.09
N TRP A 114 -1.74 -4.48 6.68
CA TRP A 114 -2.44 -4.26 5.43
C TRP A 114 -1.93 -2.98 4.76
N PHE A 115 -1.31 -3.13 3.59
CA PHE A 115 -0.71 -2.03 2.85
C PHE A 115 -1.71 -0.95 2.44
N GLY A 116 -2.97 -1.34 2.24
CA GLY A 116 -4.02 -0.49 1.71
C GLY A 116 -4.49 0.64 2.65
N GLY A 117 -3.99 0.74 3.89
CA GLY A 117 -4.39 1.79 4.84
C GLY A 117 -4.17 3.23 4.33
N GLU A 118 -4.98 4.18 4.78
CA GLU A 118 -4.91 5.57 4.31
C GLU A 118 -3.67 6.30 4.83
N VAL A 119 -2.85 6.81 3.91
CA VAL A 119 -1.60 7.55 4.19
C VAL A 119 -1.71 9.03 3.78
N TRP A 120 -2.50 9.80 4.53
CA TRP A 120 -2.69 11.24 4.30
C TRP A 120 -1.37 12.00 4.37
N THR A 121 -1.18 12.95 3.46
CA THR A 121 0.10 13.66 3.28
C THR A 121 -0.02 15.18 3.15
N MET A 122 -1.25 15.72 3.13
CA MET A 122 -1.51 17.14 2.89
C MET A 122 -1.56 17.97 4.19
N TRP A 123 -0.81 17.57 5.20
CA TRP A 123 -0.78 18.20 6.52
C TRP A 123 -0.41 19.68 6.52
N SER A 124 0.41 20.11 5.54
CA SER A 124 0.82 21.51 5.40
C SER A 124 -0.37 22.46 5.20
N TYR A 125 -1.49 21.97 4.67
CA TYR A 125 -2.71 22.75 4.48
C TYR A 125 -3.80 22.48 5.54
N THR A 126 -3.67 21.42 6.34
CA THR A 126 -4.71 21.02 7.31
C THR A 126 -4.50 21.68 8.66
N ASP A 127 -5.51 22.37 9.20
CA ASP A 127 -5.47 22.91 10.57
C ASP A 127 -6.08 21.96 11.59
N ILE A 128 -7.20 21.32 11.21
CA ILE A 128 -7.91 20.35 12.02
C ILE A 128 -8.26 19.14 11.16
N PHE A 129 -7.95 17.94 11.63
CA PHE A 129 -8.45 16.69 11.09
C PHE A 129 -9.48 16.11 12.07
N GLY A 130 -10.75 16.30 11.76
CA GLY A 130 -11.84 15.74 12.56
C GLY A 130 -12.22 14.36 12.04
N ASN A 131 -11.72 13.32 12.72
CA ASN A 131 -11.95 11.94 12.33
C ASN A 131 -13.40 11.56 12.62
N TRP A 132 -14.22 11.59 11.57
CA TRP A 132 -15.67 11.42 11.67
C TRP A 132 -16.10 10.05 12.22
N THR A 133 -15.32 9.00 11.99
CA THR A 133 -15.58 7.63 12.48
C THR A 133 -14.90 7.33 13.82
N ALA A 134 -14.10 8.25 14.37
CA ALA A 134 -13.54 8.07 15.70
C ALA A 134 -14.66 8.08 16.75
N PRO A 135 -14.74 7.06 17.62
CA PRO A 135 -15.66 7.07 18.75
C PRO A 135 -15.54 8.35 19.56
N PHE A 136 -16.65 8.79 20.15
CA PHE A 136 -16.84 10.12 20.77
C PHE A 136 -15.67 10.67 21.60
N VAL A 137 -14.86 9.81 22.23
CA VAL A 137 -13.80 10.20 23.18
C VAL A 137 -12.64 9.20 23.19
N ARG A 138 -12.46 8.40 22.12
CA ARG A 138 -11.28 7.51 21.97
C ARG A 138 -10.84 7.48 20.51
N MET A 139 -9.56 7.72 20.26
CA MET A 139 -8.94 7.75 18.94
C MET A 139 -7.59 7.03 19.00
N PRO A 140 -7.17 6.28 17.96
CA PRO A 140 -5.84 5.68 17.93
C PRO A 140 -4.72 6.71 18.08
N ALA A 141 -3.74 6.36 18.92
CA ALA A 141 -2.56 7.18 19.16
C ALA A 141 -1.80 7.47 17.87
N ALA A 142 -1.67 6.50 16.97
CA ALA A 142 -0.99 6.67 15.69
C ALA A 142 -1.54 7.84 14.85
N MET A 143 -2.86 8.05 14.83
CA MET A 143 -3.49 9.18 14.14
C MET A 143 -3.18 10.52 14.81
N MET A 144 -3.24 10.55 16.14
CA MET A 144 -2.93 11.75 16.92
C MET A 144 -1.42 12.08 16.81
N ASP A 145 -0.56 11.07 16.83
CA ASP A 145 0.88 11.21 16.76
C ASP A 145 1.34 11.86 15.45
N VAL A 146 0.83 11.40 14.30
CA VAL A 146 1.14 12.01 13.00
C VAL A 146 0.57 13.43 12.88
N CYS A 147 -0.62 13.68 13.43
CA CYS A 147 -1.21 15.02 13.46
C CYS A 147 -0.36 15.97 14.32
N HIS A 148 0.00 15.55 15.53
CA HIS A 148 0.84 16.31 16.46
C HIS A 148 2.23 16.59 15.91
N LYS A 149 2.87 15.63 15.23
CA LYS A 149 4.14 15.81 14.51
C LYS A 149 4.03 16.94 13.49
N ASN A 150 2.91 17.01 12.78
CA ASN A 150 2.64 18.05 11.79
C ASN A 150 1.97 19.31 12.37
N GLY A 151 1.69 19.38 13.67
CA GLY A 151 1.00 20.50 14.33
C GLY A 151 -0.45 20.71 13.86
N VAL A 152 -1.11 19.61 13.51
CA VAL A 152 -2.53 19.53 13.16
C VAL A 152 -3.32 19.07 14.38
N LEU A 153 -4.47 19.69 14.65
CA LEU A 153 -5.33 19.29 15.76
C LEU A 153 -6.28 18.16 15.33
N THR A 154 -6.64 17.28 16.26
CA THR A 154 -7.54 16.14 16.03
C THR A 154 -8.87 16.27 16.77
N SER A 155 -9.98 15.85 16.15
CA SER A 155 -11.25 15.68 16.88
C SER A 155 -11.90 14.33 16.67
N THR A 156 -12.47 13.81 17.76
CA THR A 156 -13.45 12.72 17.75
C THR A 156 -14.85 13.24 17.42
N LEU A 157 -15.86 12.37 17.27
CA LEU A 157 -17.21 12.82 16.90
C LEU A 157 -18.33 12.31 17.82
N ALA A 158 -19.22 13.21 18.25
CA ALA A 158 -20.57 12.90 18.71
C ALA A 158 -21.51 12.77 17.50
N SER A 159 -21.58 11.57 16.94
CA SER A 159 -22.47 11.24 15.82
C SER A 159 -23.87 10.89 16.33
N VAL A 160 -24.60 11.88 16.82
CA VAL A 160 -25.97 11.68 17.31
C VAL A 160 -26.91 11.54 16.10
N PRO A 161 -27.84 10.56 16.07
CA PRO A 161 -28.73 10.38 14.93
C PRO A 161 -29.63 11.59 14.68
N TRP A 162 -29.87 11.89 13.40
CA TRP A 162 -30.63 13.04 12.94
C TRP A 162 -32.03 13.13 13.58
N ALA A 163 -32.40 14.33 14.01
CA ALA A 163 -33.63 14.73 14.68
C ALA A 163 -33.98 13.94 15.97
N SER A 164 -33.01 13.23 16.56
CA SER A 164 -33.23 12.53 17.84
C SER A 164 -33.51 13.51 18.98
N TYR A 165 -34.33 13.08 19.94
CA TYR A 165 -34.41 13.74 21.24
C TYR A 165 -33.39 13.12 22.17
N VAL A 166 -32.55 13.93 22.80
CA VAL A 166 -31.47 13.48 23.69
C VAL A 166 -31.69 14.03 25.09
N SER A 167 -31.95 13.11 26.01
CA SER A 167 -32.08 13.29 27.46
C SER A 167 -30.92 12.63 28.19
N LYS A 168 -30.76 12.92 29.49
CA LYS A 168 -29.65 12.38 30.30
C LYS A 168 -29.62 10.85 30.38
N THR A 169 -30.74 10.18 30.08
CA THR A 169 -30.87 8.72 30.18
C THR A 169 -30.74 8.01 28.84
N ASP A 170 -30.64 8.73 27.72
CA ASP A 170 -30.57 8.11 26.40
C ASP A 170 -29.18 7.51 26.15
N VAL A 171 -29.11 6.21 25.86
CA VAL A 171 -27.87 5.47 25.63
C VAL A 171 -27.54 5.45 24.14
N PRO A 172 -26.27 5.66 23.74
CA PRO A 172 -25.15 6.07 24.58
C PRO A 172 -25.05 7.60 24.74
N HIS A 173 -25.52 8.39 23.78
CA HIS A 173 -25.18 9.82 23.66
C HIS A 173 -25.60 10.68 24.86
N GLY A 174 -26.84 10.53 25.32
CA GLY A 174 -27.37 11.26 26.47
C GLY A 174 -26.63 10.94 27.75
N THR A 175 -26.34 9.65 28.00
CA THR A 175 -25.56 9.21 29.15
C THR A 175 -24.11 9.70 29.10
N ASN A 176 -23.50 9.76 27.90
CA ASN A 176 -22.16 10.29 27.69
C ASN A 176 -22.11 11.80 27.99
N PHE A 177 -23.05 12.58 27.45
CA PHE A 177 -23.14 14.02 27.73
C PHE A 177 -23.41 14.29 29.21
N SER A 178 -24.28 13.51 29.84
CA SER A 178 -24.50 13.62 31.29
C SER A 178 -23.24 13.30 32.08
N ALA A 179 -22.47 12.28 31.68
CA ALA A 179 -21.23 11.91 32.37
C ALA A 179 -20.16 13.00 32.28
N LEU A 180 -20.06 13.68 31.12
CA LEU A 180 -19.19 14.85 30.96
C LEU A 180 -19.59 15.98 31.90
N ILE A 181 -20.86 16.36 31.91
CA ILE A 181 -21.38 17.46 32.73
C ILE A 181 -21.20 17.15 34.22
N ASP A 182 -21.59 15.95 34.66
CA ASP A 182 -21.51 15.53 36.07
C ASP A 182 -20.05 15.42 36.55
N GLY A 183 -19.12 15.01 35.66
CA GLY A 183 -17.70 14.91 35.95
C GLY A 183 -16.97 16.27 35.97
N GLY A 184 -17.57 17.31 35.38
CA GLY A 184 -17.01 18.65 35.32
C GLY A 184 -15.91 18.83 34.26
N HIS A 185 -15.67 20.10 33.91
CA HIS A 185 -14.73 20.51 32.85
C HIS A 185 -13.28 20.14 33.15
N GLU A 186 -12.84 20.17 34.41
CA GLU A 186 -11.46 19.82 34.79
C GLU A 186 -11.16 18.34 34.49
N LYS A 187 -12.05 17.43 34.91
CA LYS A 187 -11.89 15.99 34.68
C LYS A 187 -11.84 15.68 33.19
N PHE A 188 -12.71 16.31 32.43
CA PHE A 188 -12.80 16.09 31.00
C PHE A 188 -11.54 16.57 30.26
N LEU A 189 -11.09 17.80 30.54
CA LEU A 189 -9.90 18.32 29.88
C LEU A 189 -8.62 17.59 30.31
N ARG A 190 -8.53 17.13 31.56
CA ARG A 190 -7.46 16.22 32.00
C ARG A 190 -7.47 14.90 31.22
N TYR A 191 -8.65 14.31 31.04
CA TYR A 191 -8.81 13.10 30.24
C TYR A 191 -8.31 13.33 28.81
N LEU A 192 -8.81 14.35 28.13
CA LEU A 192 -8.39 14.66 26.76
C LEU A 192 -6.88 14.88 26.66
N ARG A 193 -6.31 15.66 27.59
CA ARG A 193 -4.88 15.98 27.64
C ARG A 193 -4.01 14.73 27.84
N TYR A 194 -4.41 13.81 28.71
CA TYR A 194 -3.65 12.58 28.94
C TYR A 194 -3.61 11.66 27.71
N TYR A 195 -4.76 11.48 27.03
CA TYR A 195 -4.82 10.66 25.81
C TYR A 195 -4.25 11.39 24.57
N GLY A 196 -4.10 12.71 24.63
CA GLY A 196 -3.67 13.54 23.51
C GLY A 196 -4.79 13.88 22.52
N ILE A 197 -6.05 13.84 22.95
CA ILE A 197 -7.19 14.19 22.11
C ILE A 197 -7.36 15.72 22.13
N ASP A 198 -7.22 16.40 20.99
CA ASP A 198 -7.27 17.87 20.97
C ASP A 198 -8.70 18.42 21.01
N GLY A 199 -9.72 17.64 20.63
CA GLY A 199 -11.07 18.17 20.57
C GLY A 199 -12.16 17.15 20.34
N ILE A 200 -13.39 17.65 20.45
CA ILE A 200 -14.62 16.90 20.16
C ILE A 200 -15.38 17.63 19.06
N GLY A 201 -15.95 16.89 18.13
CA GLY A 201 -16.93 17.35 17.17
C GLY A 201 -18.34 17.00 17.61
N PHE A 202 -19.30 17.89 17.38
CA PHE A 202 -20.73 17.63 17.57
C PHE A 202 -21.44 17.83 16.24
N ASN A 203 -21.93 16.72 15.68
CA ASN A 203 -22.93 16.80 14.62
C ASN A 203 -24.29 17.12 15.27
N SER A 204 -24.58 18.40 15.46
CA SER A 204 -25.69 18.87 16.31
C SER A 204 -27.06 18.81 15.61
N GLU A 205 -27.37 17.69 14.96
CA GLU A 205 -28.62 17.47 14.23
C GLU A 205 -29.74 16.91 15.12
N PHE A 206 -29.63 17.08 16.43
CA PHE A 206 -30.54 16.53 17.43
C PHE A 206 -31.13 17.63 18.33
N THR A 207 -32.12 17.26 19.15
CA THR A 207 -32.79 18.16 20.09
C THR A 207 -32.52 17.72 21.53
N PHE A 208 -32.03 18.63 22.37
CA PHE A 208 -31.90 18.36 23.81
C PHE A 208 -33.27 18.35 24.50
N SER A 209 -33.50 17.36 25.37
CA SER A 209 -34.73 17.21 26.14
C SER A 209 -34.44 16.81 27.60
N PRO A 210 -34.89 17.57 28.62
CA PRO A 210 -35.52 18.88 28.52
C PRO A 210 -34.53 19.96 28.05
N THR A 211 -35.04 21.13 27.65
CA THR A 211 -34.23 22.30 27.24
C THR A 211 -33.16 22.71 28.24
N SER A 212 -33.33 22.45 29.54
CA SER A 212 -32.29 22.75 30.54
C SER A 212 -30.98 22.00 30.27
N PHE A 213 -31.04 20.82 29.66
CA PHE A 213 -29.84 20.03 29.35
C PHE A 213 -28.93 20.72 28.32
N SER A 214 -29.50 21.47 27.36
CA SER A 214 -28.69 22.27 26.42
C SER A 214 -27.95 23.40 27.13
N THR A 215 -28.60 24.06 28.11
CA THR A 215 -27.96 25.10 28.94
C THR A 215 -26.83 24.52 29.78
N GLU A 216 -27.02 23.35 30.38
CA GLU A 216 -25.94 22.65 31.11
C GLU A 216 -24.75 22.35 30.20
N MET A 217 -25.01 21.86 28.98
CA MET A 217 -23.94 21.55 28.01
C MET A 217 -23.19 22.82 27.57
N LYS A 218 -23.89 23.92 27.28
CA LYS A 218 -23.25 25.21 26.96
C LYS A 218 -22.37 25.72 28.10
N ASN A 219 -22.86 25.63 29.33
CA ASN A 219 -22.07 26.00 30.52
C ASN A 219 -20.84 25.12 30.67
N PHE A 220 -20.97 23.81 30.44
CA PHE A 220 -19.85 22.88 30.49
C PHE A 220 -18.78 23.24 29.44
N LEU A 221 -19.17 23.43 28.18
CA LEU A 221 -18.25 23.79 27.09
C LEU A 221 -17.57 25.15 27.33
N SER A 222 -18.35 26.17 27.71
CA SER A 222 -17.83 27.50 28.07
C SER A 222 -16.81 27.44 29.20
N ASN A 223 -17.06 26.62 30.23
CA ASN A 223 -16.11 26.40 31.31
C ASN A 223 -14.87 25.60 30.87
N CYS A 224 -14.98 24.70 29.88
CA CYS A 224 -13.81 24.06 29.30
C CYS A 224 -12.89 25.09 28.66
N PHE A 225 -13.41 26.01 27.84
CA PHE A 225 -12.59 27.08 27.26
C PHE A 225 -12.02 28.05 28.31
N ARG A 226 -12.81 28.46 29.31
CA ARG A 226 -12.27 29.26 30.43
C ARG A 226 -11.10 28.54 31.10
N TYR A 227 -11.29 27.27 31.45
CA TYR A 227 -10.29 26.50 32.19
C TYR A 227 -9.04 26.20 31.36
N LYS A 228 -9.20 25.93 30.06
CA LYS A 228 -8.05 25.75 29.17
C LYS A 228 -7.18 27.00 29.16
N ASP A 229 -7.78 28.19 29.09
CA ASP A 229 -7.05 29.45 29.05
C ASP A 229 -6.38 29.73 30.41
N GLU A 230 -7.08 29.49 31.53
CA GLU A 230 -6.54 29.58 32.90
C GLU A 230 -5.34 28.66 33.15
N LYS A 231 -5.28 27.51 32.46
CA LYS A 231 -4.20 26.52 32.60
C LYS A 231 -3.17 26.58 31.47
N GLY A 232 -3.33 27.47 30.50
CA GLY A 232 -2.44 27.58 29.34
C GLY A 232 -2.47 26.31 28.47
N TRP A 233 -3.66 25.81 28.14
CA TRP A 233 -3.87 24.60 27.35
C TRP A 233 -4.32 24.95 25.93
N PRO A 234 -3.35 25.13 25.01
CA PRO A 234 -3.64 25.72 23.71
C PRO A 234 -4.56 24.85 22.84
N ASN A 235 -4.41 23.53 22.92
CA ASN A 235 -4.89 22.62 21.88
C ASN A 235 -6.37 22.23 21.98
N PHE A 236 -7.03 22.43 23.14
CA PHE A 236 -8.45 22.09 23.25
C PHE A 236 -9.29 22.89 22.25
N HIS A 237 -10.05 22.17 21.43
CA HIS A 237 -10.99 22.71 20.47
C HIS A 237 -12.32 21.96 20.49
N ASN A 238 -13.34 22.61 19.94
CA ASN A 238 -14.66 22.03 19.76
C ASN A 238 -15.19 22.38 18.37
N CYS A 239 -15.45 21.34 17.57
CA CYS A 239 -16.11 21.43 16.27
C CYS A 239 -17.62 21.36 16.45
N TRP A 240 -18.36 22.37 16.00
CA TRP A 240 -19.81 22.44 16.20
C TRP A 240 -20.55 22.69 14.89
N TYR A 241 -21.51 21.83 14.54
CA TYR A 241 -22.33 21.98 13.35
C TYR A 241 -23.46 23.01 13.53
N SER A 242 -23.81 23.79 12.50
CA SER A 242 -24.63 25.00 12.72
C SER A 242 -26.13 24.79 13.02
N LEU A 243 -26.65 23.57 12.89
CA LEU A 243 -28.09 23.29 12.77
C LEU A 243 -28.90 23.46 14.08
N MET A 244 -28.27 23.64 15.23
CA MET A 244 -28.97 23.73 16.52
C MET A 244 -29.25 25.17 16.95
N THR A 245 -30.48 25.46 17.39
CA THR A 245 -30.83 26.77 17.97
C THR A 245 -30.24 26.98 19.37
N ASN A 246 -30.17 28.21 19.88
CA ASN A 246 -29.72 28.51 21.24
C ASN A 246 -30.49 27.75 22.33
N ALA A 247 -31.75 27.37 22.08
CA ALA A 247 -32.58 26.57 22.99
C ALA A 247 -32.28 25.06 22.93
N GLY A 248 -31.37 24.63 22.06
CA GLY A 248 -31.00 23.22 21.88
C GLY A 248 -31.97 22.44 21.00
N GLN A 249 -32.72 23.10 20.11
CA GLN A 249 -33.61 22.45 19.16
C GLN A 249 -32.94 22.28 17.80
N CYS A 250 -33.11 21.11 17.18
CA CYS A 250 -32.69 20.87 15.79
C CYS A 250 -33.54 21.71 14.81
N GLY A 251 -32.95 22.07 13.66
CA GLY A 251 -33.62 22.84 12.60
C GLY A 251 -33.46 24.35 12.71
N GLY A 252 -32.38 24.82 13.34
CA GLY A 252 -31.95 26.21 13.39
C GLY A 252 -31.33 26.70 12.08
N SER A 253 -30.39 27.64 12.18
CA SER A 253 -29.80 28.28 11.00
C SER A 253 -28.69 27.46 10.34
N LEU A 254 -28.54 27.60 9.02
CA LEU A 254 -27.47 26.99 8.23
C LEU A 254 -26.14 27.77 8.29
N ALA A 255 -26.15 28.94 8.94
CA ALA A 255 -25.02 29.84 9.12
C ALA A 255 -24.89 30.22 10.60
N LEU A 256 -23.83 30.94 10.97
CA LEU A 256 -23.72 31.53 12.31
C LEU A 256 -24.58 32.80 12.37
N THR A 257 -25.58 32.83 13.25
CA THR A 257 -26.53 33.94 13.42
C THR A 257 -26.84 34.19 14.90
N SER A 258 -27.65 35.21 15.20
CA SER A 258 -28.13 35.45 16.57
C SER A 258 -28.94 34.30 17.18
N GLU A 259 -29.51 33.41 16.36
CA GLU A 259 -30.38 32.31 16.80
C GLU A 259 -29.62 31.08 17.28
N ASN A 260 -28.35 30.94 16.93
CA ASN A 260 -27.48 29.80 17.28
C ASN A 260 -26.10 30.20 17.84
N LYS A 261 -25.80 31.49 17.96
CA LYS A 261 -24.50 31.99 18.45
C LYS A 261 -24.09 31.49 19.83
N ASP A 262 -25.00 31.02 20.67
CA ASP A 262 -24.64 30.49 21.99
C ASP A 262 -23.78 29.22 21.88
N TRP A 263 -23.83 28.51 20.74
CA TRP A 263 -22.96 27.37 20.44
C TRP A 263 -21.60 27.75 19.84
N PHE A 264 -21.39 29.05 19.60
CA PHE A 264 -20.11 29.64 19.26
C PHE A 264 -19.47 30.36 20.46
N HIS A 265 -20.27 31.13 21.20
CA HIS A 265 -19.81 31.91 22.35
C HIS A 265 -20.93 32.07 23.39
N TYR A 266 -20.67 31.71 24.65
CA TYR A 266 -21.65 31.75 25.75
C TYR A 266 -20.98 32.08 27.08
N ASN A 267 -21.64 32.92 27.89
CA ASN A 267 -21.14 33.35 29.21
C ASN A 267 -19.71 33.91 29.21
N GLY A 268 -19.34 34.67 28.17
CA GLY A 268 -18.05 35.36 28.06
C GLY A 268 -16.89 34.51 27.55
N TYR A 269 -17.10 33.21 27.32
CA TYR A 269 -16.10 32.30 26.77
C TYR A 269 -16.64 31.58 25.52
N PRO A 270 -15.75 31.11 24.63
CA PRO A 270 -16.13 30.23 23.53
C PRO A 270 -16.91 28.99 24.01
N THR A 271 -17.88 28.55 23.23
CA THR A 271 -18.41 27.18 23.31
C THR A 271 -17.89 26.32 22.17
N SER A 272 -17.49 26.94 21.05
CA SER A 272 -16.71 26.33 19.97
C SER A 272 -15.70 27.33 19.38
N ASN A 273 -14.66 26.77 18.73
CA ASN A 273 -13.65 27.50 17.94
C ASN A 273 -13.46 26.89 16.53
N ALA A 274 -14.28 25.88 16.20
CA ALA A 274 -14.50 25.41 14.85
C ALA A 274 -16.00 25.29 14.57
N TYR A 275 -16.64 26.42 14.27
CA TYR A 275 -18.07 26.46 13.97
C TYR A 275 -18.30 26.12 12.49
N PHE A 276 -18.80 24.91 12.22
CA PHE A 276 -19.00 24.39 10.87
C PHE A 276 -20.40 24.79 10.37
N MET A 277 -20.43 25.67 9.36
CA MET A 277 -21.66 26.05 8.67
C MET A 277 -22.18 24.88 7.83
N ASN A 278 -23.50 24.77 7.67
CA ASN A 278 -24.07 23.82 6.71
C ASN A 278 -23.65 24.17 5.26
N TYR A 279 -23.86 23.22 4.36
CA TYR A 279 -23.49 23.27 2.96
C TYR A 279 -24.29 24.34 2.18
N GLY A 280 -23.68 24.93 1.14
CA GLY A 280 -24.38 25.87 0.25
C GLY A 280 -24.33 27.34 0.68
N PHE A 281 -23.19 27.81 1.21
CA PHE A 281 -23.03 29.21 1.57
C PHE A 281 -23.18 30.17 0.37
N SER A 282 -23.58 31.40 0.68
CA SER A 282 -23.61 32.57 -0.20
C SER A 282 -22.87 33.75 0.44
N THR A 283 -22.50 34.75 -0.37
CA THR A 283 -21.96 36.04 0.11
C THR A 283 -22.72 36.60 1.31
N SER A 284 -24.07 36.54 1.30
CA SER A 284 -24.91 37.00 2.42
C SER A 284 -24.67 36.20 3.70
N SER A 285 -24.68 34.87 3.62
CA SER A 285 -24.47 33.99 4.79
C SER A 285 -23.05 34.09 5.36
N LEU A 286 -22.04 34.28 4.50
CA LEU A 286 -20.64 34.49 4.91
C LEU A 286 -20.50 35.81 5.66
N ASN A 287 -21.09 36.89 5.14
CA ASN A 287 -21.10 38.20 5.79
C ASN A 287 -21.87 38.19 7.12
N THR A 288 -23.04 37.54 7.18
CA THR A 288 -23.79 37.39 8.43
C THR A 288 -22.98 36.63 9.47
N SER A 289 -22.30 35.55 9.07
CA SER A 289 -21.47 34.75 9.98
C SER A 289 -20.26 35.54 10.49
N LYS A 290 -19.56 36.25 9.59
CA LYS A 290 -18.46 37.16 9.95
C LYS A 290 -18.91 38.22 10.95
N ASN A 291 -20.02 38.91 10.67
CA ASN A 291 -20.53 39.98 11.53
C ASN A 291 -20.98 39.45 12.89
N THR A 292 -21.61 38.27 12.92
CA THR A 292 -22.03 37.62 14.16
C THR A 292 -20.81 37.21 15.00
N ALA A 293 -19.78 36.63 14.38
CA ALA A 293 -18.54 36.29 15.06
C ALA A 293 -17.85 37.52 15.67
N ASN A 294 -17.70 38.59 14.88
CA ASN A 294 -17.14 39.86 15.34
C ASN A 294 -17.98 40.50 16.44
N GLY A 295 -19.31 40.41 16.36
CA GLY A 295 -20.23 40.88 17.40
C GLY A 295 -20.11 40.11 18.72
N CYS A 296 -19.54 38.90 18.70
CA CYS A 296 -19.18 38.13 19.88
C CYS A 296 -17.72 38.39 20.35
N GLY A 297 -17.00 39.31 19.71
CA GLY A 297 -15.58 39.59 20.02
C GLY A 297 -14.63 38.46 19.61
N ARG A 298 -15.01 37.63 18.64
CA ARG A 298 -14.27 36.45 18.20
C ARG A 298 -13.81 36.59 16.75
N SER A 299 -12.75 35.88 16.39
CA SER A 299 -12.28 35.81 15.01
C SER A 299 -13.33 35.14 14.12
N SER A 300 -13.60 35.75 12.96
CA SER A 300 -14.46 35.13 11.94
C SER A 300 -13.81 33.90 11.29
N TYR A 301 -12.49 33.72 11.41
CA TYR A 301 -11.80 32.50 10.95
C TYR A 301 -12.01 31.28 11.86
N ASP A 302 -12.69 31.43 13.00
CA ASP A 302 -13.18 30.30 13.80
C ASP A 302 -14.52 29.75 13.27
N VAL A 303 -15.06 30.37 12.21
CA VAL A 303 -16.21 29.89 11.44
C VAL A 303 -15.71 29.28 10.14
N TYR A 304 -16.22 28.11 9.81
CA TYR A 304 -15.81 27.29 8.67
C TYR A 304 -17.00 27.18 7.70
N ALA A 305 -16.81 27.68 6.49
CA ALA A 305 -17.75 27.54 5.39
C ALA A 305 -17.78 26.06 4.96
N GLY A 306 -18.85 25.36 5.33
CA GLY A 306 -18.99 23.92 5.06
C GLY A 306 -19.29 23.62 3.61
N ILE A 307 -18.65 22.57 3.10
CA ILE A 307 -18.91 22.02 1.78
C ILE A 307 -19.10 20.52 1.91
N ASP A 308 -20.22 20.05 1.39
CA ASP A 308 -20.43 18.66 1.07
C ASP A 308 -19.66 18.31 -0.20
N TYR A 309 -18.60 17.54 -0.02
CA TYR A 309 -17.66 17.13 -1.05
C TYR A 309 -18.04 15.80 -1.73
N GLN A 310 -19.21 15.22 -1.41
CA GLN A 310 -19.85 14.17 -2.23
C GLN A 310 -20.50 14.73 -3.49
N GLY A 311 -20.65 16.06 -3.58
CA GLY A 311 -21.15 16.75 -4.77
C GLY A 311 -22.56 17.34 -4.65
N SER A 312 -23.17 17.32 -3.46
CA SER A 312 -24.51 17.91 -3.25
C SER A 312 -24.48 19.38 -2.80
N SER A 313 -23.29 20.00 -2.67
CA SER A 313 -23.17 21.40 -2.26
C SER A 313 -23.57 22.36 -3.38
N SER A 314 -24.34 23.40 -3.04
CA SER A 314 -24.72 24.50 -3.93
C SER A 314 -23.88 25.78 -3.72
N ALA A 315 -22.73 25.68 -3.04
CA ALA A 315 -21.91 26.82 -2.68
C ALA A 315 -21.20 27.42 -3.91
N TYR A 316 -20.89 28.72 -3.90
CA TYR A 316 -20.06 29.33 -4.96
C TYR A 316 -18.66 29.59 -4.43
N TRP A 317 -17.63 28.89 -4.95
CA TRP A 317 -16.26 29.02 -4.41
C TRP A 317 -15.71 30.45 -4.51
N GLY A 318 -16.11 31.21 -5.52
CA GLY A 318 -15.73 32.61 -5.68
C GLY A 318 -16.23 33.53 -4.57
N ASP A 319 -17.26 33.13 -3.81
CA ASP A 319 -17.78 33.90 -2.67
C ASP A 319 -16.89 33.74 -1.42
N LEU A 320 -16.22 32.59 -1.29
CA LEU A 320 -15.33 32.29 -0.17
C LEU A 320 -14.05 33.13 -0.23
N GLY A 321 -13.45 33.25 -1.41
CA GLY A 321 -12.20 33.96 -1.66
C GLY A 321 -12.06 35.32 -0.96
N PRO A 322 -12.99 36.27 -1.17
CA PRO A 322 -12.96 37.60 -0.53
C PRO A 322 -13.45 37.61 0.93
N SER A 323 -14.04 36.52 1.43
CA SER A 323 -14.60 36.47 2.78
C SER A 323 -13.54 36.19 3.85
N GLN A 324 -13.71 36.71 5.07
CA GLN A 324 -12.81 36.38 6.20
C GLN A 324 -13.35 35.17 6.99
N ILE A 325 -13.64 34.08 6.28
CA ILE A 325 -14.18 32.82 6.81
C ILE A 325 -13.23 31.68 6.39
N SER A 326 -13.12 30.64 7.23
CA SER A 326 -12.29 29.44 7.01
C SER A 326 -13.02 28.42 6.15
N LEU A 327 -12.30 27.40 5.66
CA LEU A 327 -12.87 26.34 4.80
C LEU A 327 -13.07 25.05 5.60
N GLY A 328 -14.30 24.51 5.60
CA GLY A 328 -14.62 23.21 6.18
C GLY A 328 -15.08 22.23 5.10
N ILE A 329 -14.48 21.05 5.08
CA ILE A 329 -14.86 19.96 4.17
C ILE A 329 -15.50 18.85 4.99
N TRP A 330 -16.70 18.45 4.56
CA TRP A 330 -17.32 17.18 4.93
C TRP A 330 -17.50 16.36 3.65
N GLY A 331 -17.51 15.04 3.78
CA GLY A 331 -17.65 14.13 2.64
C GLY A 331 -18.66 13.05 2.93
N ALA A 332 -18.27 12.04 3.70
CA ALA A 332 -19.11 10.88 3.94
C ALA A 332 -18.93 10.35 5.37
N HIS A 333 -19.83 9.45 5.77
CA HIS A 333 -19.86 8.92 7.13
C HIS A 333 -18.78 7.86 7.42
N ASN A 334 -18.40 7.04 6.44
CA ASN A 334 -17.64 5.81 6.71
C ASN A 334 -16.23 5.78 6.10
N MET A 335 -16.00 6.60 5.08
CA MET A 335 -14.72 6.73 4.37
C MET A 335 -14.66 8.10 3.71
N ASN A 336 -13.52 8.79 3.68
CA ASN A 336 -13.46 10.07 2.96
C ASN A 336 -13.37 9.87 1.43
N MET A 337 -13.80 10.89 0.70
CA MET A 337 -13.99 10.79 -0.76
C MET A 337 -12.69 10.53 -1.52
N ILE A 338 -11.55 11.09 -1.10
CA ILE A 338 -10.25 10.88 -1.75
C ILE A 338 -9.84 9.42 -1.63
N TYR A 339 -10.00 8.86 -0.43
CA TYR A 339 -9.69 7.47 -0.16
C TYR A 339 -10.68 6.52 -0.83
N GLU A 340 -11.97 6.87 -0.92
CA GLU A 340 -12.96 6.14 -1.71
C GLU A 340 -12.53 6.03 -3.18
N SER A 341 -12.19 7.15 -3.82
CA SER A 341 -11.81 7.22 -5.24
C SER A 341 -10.46 6.62 -5.60
N ARG A 342 -9.70 6.04 -4.66
CA ARG A 342 -8.35 5.52 -4.95
C ARG A 342 -8.33 4.37 -5.96
N GLY A 343 -9.46 3.69 -6.17
CA GLY A 343 -9.60 2.64 -7.17
C GLY A 343 -9.79 3.13 -8.62
N GLU A 344 -9.87 4.44 -8.88
CA GLU A 344 -10.21 4.99 -10.22
C GLU A 344 -9.26 4.53 -11.34
N LEU A 345 -7.97 4.34 -11.06
CA LEU A 345 -6.97 3.89 -12.05
C LEU A 345 -6.63 2.40 -11.95
N GLY A 346 -7.35 1.63 -11.15
CA GLY A 346 -7.20 0.18 -11.01
C GLY A 346 -7.31 -0.31 -9.55
N ALA A 347 -7.67 -1.58 -9.37
CA ALA A 347 -7.86 -2.18 -8.04
C ALA A 347 -6.59 -2.82 -7.44
N ASN A 348 -5.46 -2.82 -8.15
CA ASN A 348 -4.17 -3.24 -7.58
C ASN A 348 -3.79 -2.34 -6.39
N PRO A 349 -3.39 -2.88 -5.21
CA PRO A 349 -3.13 -2.06 -4.03
C PRO A 349 -2.07 -0.96 -4.22
N ILE A 350 -0.98 -1.23 -4.94
CA ILE A 350 0.07 -0.23 -5.24
C ILE A 350 -0.51 0.86 -6.14
N GLN A 351 -1.26 0.48 -7.18
CA GLN A 351 -1.94 1.44 -8.05
C GLN A 351 -2.95 2.28 -7.27
N MET A 352 -3.70 1.68 -6.34
CA MET A 352 -4.64 2.40 -5.49
C MET A 352 -3.93 3.46 -4.64
N GLN A 353 -2.80 3.12 -4.02
CA GLN A 353 -2.05 4.10 -3.23
C GLN A 353 -1.43 5.20 -4.10
N LYS A 354 -0.93 4.89 -5.29
CA LYS A 354 -0.48 5.91 -6.27
C LYS A 354 -1.62 6.85 -6.67
N THR A 355 -2.79 6.31 -6.99
CA THR A 355 -3.99 7.09 -7.31
C THR A 355 -4.43 7.97 -6.15
N TYR A 356 -4.40 7.47 -4.91
CA TYR A 356 -4.72 8.26 -3.72
C TYR A 356 -3.79 9.48 -3.57
N GLN A 357 -2.48 9.30 -3.78
CA GLN A 357 -1.52 10.41 -3.77
C GLN A 357 -1.79 11.40 -4.90
N LEU A 358 -2.09 10.92 -6.11
CA LEU A 358 -2.43 11.75 -7.27
C LEU A 358 -3.69 12.60 -7.01
N ILE A 359 -4.76 11.97 -6.49
CA ILE A 359 -6.00 12.68 -6.16
C ILE A 359 -5.74 13.72 -5.08
N SER A 360 -4.97 13.37 -4.04
CA SER A 360 -4.60 14.32 -2.98
C SER A 360 -3.89 15.54 -3.57
N GLU A 361 -2.93 15.34 -4.47
CA GLU A 361 -2.24 16.44 -5.16
C GLU A 361 -3.18 17.29 -6.00
N ASN A 362 -4.10 16.66 -6.75
CA ASN A 362 -5.09 17.37 -7.53
C ASN A 362 -5.99 18.25 -6.64
N VAL A 363 -6.49 17.69 -5.54
CA VAL A 363 -7.40 18.39 -4.59
C VAL A 363 -6.71 19.54 -3.86
N PHE A 364 -5.42 19.44 -3.56
CA PHE A 364 -4.71 20.46 -2.78
C PHE A 364 -3.90 21.43 -3.66
N SER A 365 -3.18 20.94 -4.66
CA SER A 365 -2.31 21.74 -5.52
C SER A 365 -2.92 22.07 -6.88
N GLY A 366 -4.10 21.54 -7.19
CA GLY A 366 -4.81 21.75 -8.45
C GLY A 366 -4.41 20.75 -9.53
N ALA A 367 -5.21 20.64 -10.58
CA ALA A 367 -5.09 19.64 -11.65
C ALA A 367 -3.86 19.79 -12.55
N ASN A 368 -3.10 20.88 -12.39
CA ASN A 368 -1.77 21.04 -13.00
C ASN A 368 -0.64 20.47 -12.12
N TYR A 369 -0.96 19.91 -10.96
CA TYR A 369 -0.04 19.26 -10.01
C TYR A 369 1.09 20.17 -9.51
N ASN A 370 0.90 21.49 -9.57
CA ASN A 370 1.87 22.49 -9.14
C ASN A 370 1.16 23.68 -8.47
N PRO A 371 1.40 23.96 -7.18
CA PRO A 371 0.71 25.02 -6.46
C PRO A 371 1.05 26.45 -6.93
N ALA A 372 2.08 26.64 -7.78
CA ALA A 372 2.38 27.92 -8.44
C ALA A 372 1.64 28.12 -9.78
N ASN A 373 0.91 27.10 -10.25
CA ASN A 373 0.14 27.15 -11.48
C ASN A 373 -1.18 26.38 -11.34
N THR A 374 -2.11 26.90 -10.55
CA THR A 374 -3.43 26.29 -10.38
C THR A 374 -4.38 26.65 -11.53
N PRO A 375 -5.28 25.73 -11.96
CA PRO A 375 -6.39 26.09 -12.85
C PRO A 375 -7.28 27.23 -12.31
N ALA A 376 -8.07 27.84 -13.19
CA ALA A 376 -9.01 28.87 -12.80
C ALA A 376 -10.14 28.32 -11.91
N LEU A 377 -10.61 29.13 -10.96
CA LEU A 377 -11.73 28.77 -10.09
C LEU A 377 -13.00 28.45 -10.89
N ASN A 378 -13.65 27.34 -10.56
CA ASN A 378 -14.96 26.91 -11.04
C ASN A 378 -15.83 26.43 -9.85
N ASN A 379 -17.09 26.05 -10.08
CA ASN A 379 -17.99 25.55 -9.02
C ASN A 379 -18.08 24.03 -8.92
N ARG A 380 -16.94 23.34 -9.07
CA ARG A 380 -16.92 21.90 -8.86
C ARG A 380 -16.82 21.57 -7.36
N HIS A 381 -17.70 20.70 -6.86
CA HIS A 381 -17.72 20.26 -5.45
C HIS A 381 -17.43 18.76 -5.29
N TRP A 382 -16.73 18.19 -6.26
CA TRP A 382 -16.34 16.79 -6.31
C TRP A 382 -14.96 16.68 -6.96
N HIS A 383 -14.30 15.54 -6.82
CA HIS A 383 -12.95 15.30 -7.35
C HIS A 383 -12.87 13.97 -8.13
N THR A 384 -11.79 13.80 -8.89
CA THR A 384 -11.40 12.54 -9.56
C THR A 384 -9.92 12.67 -9.95
N SER A 385 -9.22 11.54 -10.01
CA SER A 385 -7.85 11.39 -10.53
C SER A 385 -7.65 11.95 -11.94
N THR A 386 -8.72 12.04 -12.73
CA THR A 386 -8.69 12.52 -14.13
C THR A 386 -9.10 13.98 -14.30
N SER A 387 -9.38 14.70 -13.20
CA SER A 387 -9.82 16.09 -13.30
C SER A 387 -8.68 16.95 -13.85
N THR A 388 -8.97 17.70 -14.91
CA THR A 388 -8.00 18.59 -15.58
C THR A 388 -8.19 20.07 -15.22
N ASP A 389 -9.25 20.41 -14.50
CA ASP A 389 -9.66 21.80 -14.24
C ASP A 389 -10.02 22.08 -12.76
N PHE A 390 -9.68 21.18 -11.83
CA PHE A 390 -9.81 21.48 -10.40
C PHE A 390 -8.69 22.42 -9.95
N TRP A 391 -9.04 23.48 -9.23
CA TRP A 391 -8.17 24.61 -8.91
C TRP A 391 -7.30 24.41 -7.66
N GLY A 392 -7.61 23.44 -6.80
CA GLY A 392 -6.78 23.07 -5.64
C GLY A 392 -6.93 23.96 -4.40
N PHE A 393 -7.09 23.36 -3.21
CA PHE A 393 -7.27 24.07 -1.94
C PHE A 393 -6.15 25.06 -1.56
N SER A 394 -4.96 24.93 -2.14
CA SER A 394 -3.87 25.92 -2.06
C SER A 394 -4.29 27.32 -2.56
N THR A 395 -5.35 27.42 -3.36
CA THR A 395 -5.96 28.69 -3.79
C THR A 395 -6.59 29.47 -2.64
N PHE A 396 -7.04 28.80 -1.57
CA PHE A 396 -7.64 29.44 -0.41
C PHE A 396 -6.77 29.40 0.84
N ILE A 397 -5.94 28.36 0.99
CA ILE A 397 -5.20 28.06 2.21
C ILE A 397 -3.69 28.17 1.98
N THR A 398 -2.99 28.80 2.91
CA THR A 398 -1.52 28.89 2.87
C THR A 398 -0.90 27.63 3.46
N ALA A 399 0.10 27.06 2.77
CA ALA A 399 0.89 25.96 3.34
C ALA A 399 1.65 26.44 4.60
N ARG A 400 1.58 25.66 5.67
CA ARG A 400 2.24 25.88 6.97
C ARG A 400 3.24 24.77 7.25
N SER A 401 4.09 24.98 8.26
CA SER A 401 5.10 23.99 8.64
C SER A 401 5.27 23.93 10.15
N SER A 402 5.53 22.72 10.67
CA SER A 402 5.98 22.48 12.04
C SER A 402 7.50 22.23 12.13
N MET A 403 8.22 22.31 11.00
CA MET A 403 9.64 21.97 10.89
C MET A 403 10.55 23.08 11.44
N THR A 404 10.60 23.15 12.77
CA THR A 404 11.42 24.05 13.58
C THR A 404 11.75 23.35 14.90
N PRO A 405 12.90 23.60 15.56
CA PRO A 405 13.19 23.00 16.84
C PRO A 405 12.19 23.42 17.93
N GLN A 406 11.53 22.47 18.57
CA GLN A 406 10.57 22.70 19.65
C GLN A 406 10.80 21.81 20.88
N TYR A 407 11.68 20.82 20.76
CA TYR A 407 12.00 19.87 21.83
C TYR A 407 13.47 19.91 22.25
N GLY A 408 13.82 19.14 23.28
CA GLY A 408 15.18 19.07 23.81
C GLY A 408 15.69 20.43 24.31
N ASP A 409 16.83 20.87 23.78
CA ASP A 409 17.45 22.16 24.10
C ASP A 409 16.88 23.33 23.27
N GLY A 410 15.85 23.10 22.46
CA GLY A 410 15.27 24.10 21.55
C GLY A 410 16.17 24.40 20.35
N THR A 411 17.13 23.53 20.03
CA THR A 411 18.01 23.66 18.89
C THR A 411 17.99 22.41 18.01
N LEU A 412 18.68 22.48 16.86
CA LEU A 412 18.84 21.35 15.94
C LEU A 412 19.51 20.12 16.60
N ALA A 413 20.24 20.30 17.72
CA ALA A 413 20.85 19.17 18.43
C ALA A 413 19.81 18.31 19.17
N GLY A 414 18.84 18.94 19.83
CA GLY A 414 17.75 18.23 20.51
C GLY A 414 16.59 17.81 19.61
N ASP A 415 16.39 18.51 18.48
CA ASP A 415 15.25 18.31 17.58
C ASP A 415 15.67 18.49 16.11
N PRO A 416 16.37 17.49 15.53
CA PRO A 416 16.87 17.53 14.17
C PRO A 416 15.75 17.40 13.11
N PHE A 417 16.06 17.79 11.88
CA PHE A 417 15.18 17.51 10.74
C PHE A 417 15.56 16.17 10.11
N VAL A 418 14.61 15.24 10.01
CA VAL A 418 14.80 13.93 9.36
C VAL A 418 13.55 13.56 8.56
N THR A 419 13.74 13.12 7.32
CA THR A 419 12.69 12.45 6.53
C THR A 419 13.34 11.37 5.67
N TYR A 420 12.77 10.18 5.69
CA TYR A 420 13.07 9.07 4.77
C TYR A 420 11.99 8.94 3.68
N PHE A 421 11.01 9.86 3.68
CA PHE A 421 9.80 9.79 2.85
C PHE A 421 8.97 8.53 3.11
N ASN A 422 9.01 8.01 4.35
CA ASN A 422 8.13 6.94 4.78
C ASN A 422 6.69 7.46 4.93
N LEU A 423 5.76 6.90 4.16
CA LEU A 423 4.34 7.27 4.16
C LEU A 423 3.55 6.69 5.33
N GLY A 424 4.13 5.76 6.10
CA GLY A 424 3.45 5.01 7.14
C GLY A 424 2.79 3.72 6.66
N ASN A 425 3.21 3.20 5.49
CA ASN A 425 2.84 1.88 4.99
C ASN A 425 3.96 1.28 4.12
N GLY A 426 3.89 -0.02 3.82
CA GLY A 426 4.80 -0.67 2.88
C GLY A 426 4.41 -2.11 2.57
N MET A 427 4.91 -2.63 1.46
CA MET A 427 4.85 -4.07 1.11
C MET A 427 5.95 -4.88 1.81
N PHE A 428 6.94 -4.18 2.34
CA PHE A 428 8.08 -4.66 3.08
C PHE A 428 8.46 -3.60 4.12
N PHE A 429 9.23 -4.00 5.13
CA PHE A 429 9.93 -3.10 6.04
C PHE A 429 11.44 -3.18 5.78
N LYS A 430 12.06 -2.03 5.55
CA LYS A 430 13.50 -1.86 5.32
C LYS A 430 14.17 -1.06 6.44
N GLU A 431 15.41 -1.42 6.70
CA GLU A 431 16.36 -0.66 7.51
C GLU A 431 17.67 -0.61 6.72
N ASP A 432 18.28 0.57 6.62
CA ASP A 432 19.50 0.79 5.84
C ASP A 432 19.44 0.24 4.40
N GLY A 433 18.27 0.35 3.76
CA GLY A 433 18.03 -0.15 2.39
C GLY A 433 17.80 -1.66 2.28
N ILE A 434 17.91 -2.40 3.39
CA ILE A 434 17.83 -3.86 3.46
C ILE A 434 16.46 -4.28 3.98
N THR A 435 15.78 -5.19 3.29
CA THR A 435 14.50 -5.75 3.75
C THR A 435 14.72 -6.59 5.00
N THR A 436 14.21 -6.12 6.15
CA THR A 436 14.25 -6.86 7.41
C THR A 436 12.99 -7.69 7.61
N PHE A 437 11.86 -7.24 7.05
CA PHE A 437 10.59 -7.96 7.15
C PHE A 437 9.78 -7.83 5.87
N ASN A 438 9.55 -8.96 5.19
CA ASN A 438 8.87 -8.99 3.90
C ASN A 438 7.37 -9.26 4.05
N LYS A 439 6.65 -8.34 4.70
CA LYS A 439 5.19 -8.35 4.85
C LYS A 439 4.62 -6.95 4.63
N GLU A 440 3.37 -6.91 4.20
CA GLU A 440 2.59 -5.67 4.20
C GLU A 440 2.44 -5.11 5.61
N TRP A 441 2.48 -3.79 5.75
CA TRP A 441 2.26 -3.11 7.02
C TRP A 441 1.70 -1.70 6.83
N TYR A 442 1.02 -1.22 7.87
CA TYR A 442 0.51 0.14 8.00
C TYR A 442 0.66 0.61 9.46
N ASN A 443 1.29 1.76 9.63
CA ASN A 443 1.32 2.52 10.88
C ASN A 443 1.58 3.99 10.54
N ILE A 444 0.52 4.79 10.40
CA ILE A 444 0.66 6.21 10.07
C ILE A 444 1.42 7.01 11.14
N GLY A 445 1.49 6.51 12.38
CA GLY A 445 2.22 7.16 13.47
C GLY A 445 3.71 7.33 13.19
N ILE A 446 4.32 6.46 12.38
CA ILE A 446 5.74 6.57 11.98
C ILE A 446 5.96 7.33 10.66
N GLN A 447 4.92 7.94 10.09
CA GLN A 447 5.04 8.72 8.86
C GLN A 447 6.02 9.88 9.06
N ASP A 448 6.88 10.11 8.06
CA ASP A 448 7.87 11.19 8.08
C ASP A 448 7.27 12.57 7.83
N TYR A 449 8.10 13.62 7.94
CA TYR A 449 7.72 14.91 7.37
C TYR A 449 7.57 14.78 5.86
N MET A 450 6.36 15.03 5.37
CA MET A 450 6.07 15.11 3.95
C MET A 450 6.40 16.50 3.39
N PRO A 451 6.72 16.62 2.08
CA PRO A 451 6.98 17.91 1.44
C PRO A 451 5.86 18.92 1.71
N THR A 452 6.24 20.15 2.08
CA THR A 452 5.30 21.26 2.26
C THR A 452 4.55 21.56 0.98
N TRP A 453 5.23 21.46 -0.17
CA TRP A 453 4.69 21.72 -1.50
C TRP A 453 4.80 20.48 -2.39
N ARG A 454 3.70 20.12 -3.05
CA ARG A 454 3.59 18.94 -3.93
C ARG A 454 2.92 19.30 -5.27
N TRP A 455 3.62 19.37 -6.40
CA TRP A 455 5.08 19.53 -6.49
C TRP A 455 5.40 20.90 -7.06
N TRP A 456 6.16 21.69 -6.30
CA TRP A 456 6.59 23.00 -6.75
C TRP A 456 7.87 22.84 -7.59
N TRP A 457 7.64 22.56 -8.87
CA TRP A 457 8.67 22.46 -9.90
C TRP A 457 8.80 23.78 -10.65
N THR A 458 10.03 24.27 -10.78
CA THR A 458 10.31 25.54 -11.49
C THR A 458 11.63 25.49 -12.25
N LYS A 459 11.74 26.32 -13.29
CA LYS A 459 12.97 26.56 -14.08
C LYS A 459 13.96 27.47 -13.36
N THR A 460 13.45 28.31 -12.46
CA THR A 460 14.21 29.27 -11.65
C THR A 460 13.93 29.02 -10.17
N PHE A 461 14.92 29.27 -9.31
CA PHE A 461 14.75 29.06 -7.87
C PHE A 461 13.59 29.90 -7.32
N MET A 462 12.63 29.23 -6.67
CA MET A 462 11.41 29.85 -6.09
C MET A 462 10.57 30.66 -7.09
N GLY A 463 10.49 30.21 -8.34
CA GLY A 463 9.55 30.76 -9.33
C GLY A 463 8.11 30.69 -8.85
N LYS A 464 7.39 31.81 -8.86
CA LYS A 464 6.01 31.91 -8.33
C LYS A 464 4.94 32.06 -9.41
N ASN A 465 5.35 32.24 -10.66
CA ASN A 465 4.42 32.43 -11.77
C ASN A 465 4.30 31.16 -12.61
N ALA A 466 3.17 31.01 -13.31
CA ALA A 466 2.95 29.89 -14.23
C ALA A 466 4.06 29.77 -15.30
N THR A 467 4.67 30.88 -15.72
CA THR A 467 5.79 30.89 -16.69
C THR A 467 7.09 30.31 -16.13
N ASP A 468 7.23 30.29 -14.81
CA ASP A 468 8.41 29.74 -14.14
C ASP A 468 8.32 28.23 -13.94
N VAL A 469 7.13 27.63 -14.09
CA VAL A 469 6.91 26.20 -13.88
C VAL A 469 7.70 25.35 -14.89
N SER A 470 8.30 24.27 -14.39
CA SER A 470 8.92 23.22 -15.21
C SER A 470 8.01 21.98 -15.21
N THR A 471 7.85 21.38 -16.39
CA THR A 471 7.18 20.09 -16.60
C THR A 471 8.17 19.02 -17.08
N ASP A 472 9.46 19.32 -17.02
CA ASP A 472 10.54 18.50 -17.57
C ASP A 472 10.84 17.28 -16.68
N MET A 473 10.44 17.37 -15.41
CA MET A 473 10.61 16.34 -14.40
C MET A 473 9.32 16.09 -13.61
N THR A 474 9.22 14.90 -13.04
CA THR A 474 8.12 14.46 -12.19
C THR A 474 8.67 13.96 -10.87
N ALA A 475 7.93 14.20 -9.79
CA ALA A 475 8.20 13.63 -8.48
C ALA A 475 6.97 12.81 -8.05
N GLU A 476 7.19 11.63 -7.49
CA GLU A 476 6.13 10.79 -6.92
C GLU A 476 6.67 9.98 -5.75
N PHE A 477 5.79 9.57 -4.83
CA PHE A 477 6.15 8.56 -3.85
C PHE A 477 6.17 7.18 -4.50
N THR A 478 7.11 6.33 -4.08
CA THR A 478 7.19 4.95 -4.57
C THR A 478 7.39 3.96 -3.43
N TRP A 479 6.94 2.73 -3.66
CA TRP A 479 7.17 1.55 -2.81
C TRP A 479 8.08 0.53 -3.51
N ASP A 480 8.75 0.93 -4.60
CA ASP A 480 9.71 0.08 -5.32
C ASP A 480 10.94 -0.23 -4.45
N ASP A 481 11.36 0.72 -3.61
CA ASP A 481 12.48 0.61 -2.67
C ASP A 481 12.29 1.60 -1.51
N ALA A 482 13.07 1.48 -0.44
CA ALA A 482 13.11 2.43 0.68
C ALA A 482 14.46 2.34 1.41
N TRP A 483 14.93 3.44 2.01
CA TRP A 483 16.04 3.39 2.97
C TRP A 483 15.56 2.88 4.34
N PHE A 484 14.44 3.45 4.83
CA PHE A 484 13.80 3.08 6.07
C PHE A 484 12.29 2.94 5.86
N GLY A 485 11.67 1.94 6.49
CA GLY A 485 10.24 1.69 6.37
C GLY A 485 9.87 1.07 5.02
N GLY A 486 8.99 1.70 4.26
CA GLY A 486 8.32 1.05 3.12
C GLY A 486 8.23 1.88 1.85
N SER A 487 8.59 3.16 1.89
CA SER A 487 8.50 4.05 0.74
C SER A 487 9.65 5.06 0.70
N CYS A 488 9.89 5.62 -0.48
CA CYS A 488 10.81 6.73 -0.69
C CYS A 488 10.27 7.70 -1.76
N LEU A 489 11.01 8.77 -2.06
CA LEU A 489 10.67 9.72 -3.13
C LEU A 489 11.35 9.30 -4.44
N GLN A 490 10.58 9.19 -5.52
CA GLN A 490 11.09 8.96 -6.88
C GLN A 490 11.06 10.26 -7.68
N ILE A 491 12.11 10.49 -8.46
CA ILE A 491 12.22 11.62 -9.39
C ILE A 491 12.63 11.09 -10.76
N THR A 492 11.90 11.50 -11.80
CA THR A 492 12.13 11.06 -13.18
C THR A 492 12.08 12.23 -14.16
N GLY A 493 12.83 12.15 -15.25
CA GLY A 493 12.70 13.07 -16.39
C GLY A 493 14.00 13.72 -16.83
N ALA A 494 13.93 14.43 -17.96
CA ALA A 494 15.08 15.02 -18.64
C ALA A 494 15.05 16.55 -18.50
N THR A 495 16.09 17.15 -17.93
CA THR A 495 16.18 18.60 -17.79
C THR A 495 17.61 19.10 -17.98
N SER A 496 17.72 20.31 -18.51
CA SER A 496 18.97 21.09 -18.43
C SER A 496 19.14 21.69 -17.03
N ALA A 497 18.05 22.16 -16.42
CA ALA A 497 18.00 22.65 -15.04
C ALA A 497 16.54 22.75 -14.56
N SER A 498 16.19 22.04 -13.48
CA SER A 498 14.90 22.18 -12.79
C SER A 498 15.09 22.18 -11.28
N TYR A 499 14.28 22.99 -10.58
CA TYR A 499 14.27 23.08 -9.12
C TYR A 499 13.00 22.45 -8.56
N LEU A 500 13.15 21.64 -7.52
CA LEU A 500 12.07 21.07 -6.73
C LEU A 500 12.11 21.67 -5.33
N GLN A 501 11.17 22.57 -5.02
CA GLN A 501 11.03 23.14 -3.68
C GLN A 501 10.21 22.20 -2.79
N LEU A 502 10.80 21.70 -1.71
CA LEU A 502 10.17 20.65 -0.90
C LEU A 502 9.64 21.16 0.44
N PHE A 503 10.50 21.72 1.28
CA PHE A 503 10.17 21.98 2.69
C PHE A 503 10.27 23.46 3.06
N LYS A 504 9.25 23.96 3.74
CA LYS A 504 9.30 25.21 4.51
C LYS A 504 9.85 24.89 5.90
N THR A 505 10.92 25.55 6.29
CA THR A 505 11.68 25.22 7.51
C THR A 505 12.00 26.48 8.30
N LYS A 506 12.36 26.30 9.58
CA LYS A 506 12.85 27.37 10.46
C LYS A 506 13.85 26.78 11.45
N TYR A 507 15.06 26.52 10.99
CA TYR A 507 16.18 26.01 11.79
C TYR A 507 17.31 27.02 11.77
N ASP A 508 17.79 27.43 12.95
CA ASP A 508 19.00 28.25 13.05
C ASP A 508 20.22 27.38 12.75
N ILE A 509 20.92 27.68 11.66
CA ILE A 509 22.03 26.89 11.16
C ILE A 509 23.35 27.48 11.65
N ILE A 510 24.25 26.63 12.14
CA ILE A 510 25.59 27.04 12.57
C ILE A 510 26.66 26.31 11.74
N SER A 511 27.92 26.76 11.88
CA SER A 511 29.05 26.05 11.27
C SER A 511 29.14 24.62 11.82
N ASN A 512 29.44 23.67 10.94
CA ASN A 512 29.52 22.23 11.20
C ASN A 512 28.21 21.46 11.31
N ASP A 513 27.04 22.09 11.21
CA ASP A 513 25.79 21.34 10.96
C ASP A 513 25.92 20.52 9.67
N ILE A 514 25.28 19.36 9.63
CA ILE A 514 25.42 18.39 8.54
C ILE A 514 24.07 18.19 7.87
N PHE A 515 24.02 18.50 6.56
CA PHE A 515 22.93 18.11 5.69
C PHE A 515 23.27 16.76 5.07
N THR A 516 22.39 15.77 5.18
CA THR A 516 22.57 14.47 4.53
C THR A 516 21.50 14.29 3.47
N VAL A 517 21.90 13.85 2.28
CA VAL A 517 20.99 13.33 1.26
C VAL A 517 21.43 11.93 0.89
N ARG A 518 20.50 10.97 0.94
CA ARG A 518 20.73 9.62 0.47
C ARG A 518 19.94 9.35 -0.79
N TYR A 519 20.60 8.87 -1.82
CA TYR A 519 20.00 8.66 -3.12
C TYR A 519 20.45 7.35 -3.78
N LYS A 520 19.67 6.88 -4.74
CA LYS A 520 19.97 5.71 -5.58
C LYS A 520 19.56 6.01 -7.02
N VAL A 521 20.51 6.02 -7.96
CA VAL A 521 20.22 6.28 -9.38
C VAL A 521 19.87 4.96 -10.05
N VAL A 522 18.61 4.78 -10.42
CA VAL A 522 18.07 3.53 -10.95
C VAL A 522 18.35 3.40 -12.44
N SER A 523 18.28 4.51 -13.18
CA SER A 523 18.54 4.54 -14.62
C SER A 523 18.99 5.93 -15.08
N GLY A 524 19.62 5.99 -16.25
CA GLY A 524 20.10 7.22 -16.86
C GLY A 524 21.29 7.88 -16.16
N THR A 525 21.56 9.13 -16.54
CA THR A 525 22.67 9.93 -16.01
C THR A 525 22.20 11.33 -15.66
N GLY A 526 22.78 11.97 -14.64
CA GLY A 526 22.40 13.34 -14.29
C GLY A 526 23.22 13.96 -13.16
N SER A 527 22.91 15.21 -12.81
CA SER A 527 23.50 15.91 -11.67
C SER A 527 22.43 16.34 -10.67
N ILE A 528 22.75 16.24 -9.38
CA ILE A 528 21.84 16.55 -8.28
C ILE A 528 22.53 17.54 -7.34
N LYS A 529 21.82 18.59 -6.93
CA LYS A 529 22.27 19.56 -5.93
C LYS A 529 21.23 19.74 -4.84
N LEU A 530 21.70 19.93 -3.62
CA LEU A 530 20.90 20.48 -2.53
C LEU A 530 20.74 21.98 -2.80
N THR A 531 19.53 22.51 -2.69
CA THR A 531 19.26 23.95 -2.86
C THR A 531 18.42 24.48 -1.70
N THR A 532 18.72 25.70 -1.25
CA THR A 532 18.15 26.28 -0.03
C THR A 532 18.18 27.81 -0.06
N SER A 533 17.43 28.44 0.85
CA SER A 533 17.49 29.87 1.16
C SER A 533 17.28 30.12 2.67
N THR A 534 17.57 31.34 3.11
CA THR A 534 17.48 31.77 4.51
C THR A 534 16.36 32.80 4.70
N GLU A 535 15.85 32.99 5.92
CA GLU A 535 14.81 34.00 6.19
C GLU A 535 15.27 35.43 5.88
N SER A 536 16.57 35.71 6.01
CA SER A 536 17.18 37.01 5.69
C SER A 536 17.27 37.27 4.18
N LYS A 537 17.32 36.22 3.36
CA LYS A 537 17.48 36.29 1.89
C LYS A 537 16.63 35.20 1.21
N PRO A 538 15.30 35.23 1.36
CA PRO A 538 14.44 34.10 1.02
C PRO A 538 14.48 33.75 -0.47
N THR A 539 14.78 34.70 -1.36
CA THR A 539 14.83 34.50 -2.82
C THR A 539 16.24 34.25 -3.37
N THR A 540 17.27 34.22 -2.51
CA THR A 540 18.65 33.97 -2.95
C THR A 540 18.98 32.50 -2.81
N GLU A 541 19.25 31.83 -3.93
CA GLU A 541 19.69 30.44 -3.93
C GLU A 541 21.05 30.30 -3.24
N VAL A 542 21.14 29.33 -2.32
CA VAL A 542 22.39 28.73 -1.89
C VAL A 542 22.31 27.24 -2.19
N SER A 543 23.34 26.68 -2.83
CA SER A 543 23.34 25.27 -3.20
C SER A 543 24.67 24.58 -2.95
N ALA A 544 24.61 23.26 -2.84
CA ALA A 544 25.75 22.37 -2.68
C ALA A 544 25.59 21.13 -3.55
N VAL A 545 26.68 20.63 -4.12
CA VAL A 545 26.67 19.47 -5.00
C VAL A 545 26.41 18.18 -4.20
N ILE A 546 25.40 17.43 -4.62
CA ILE A 546 25.15 16.07 -4.14
C ILE A 546 25.90 15.09 -5.03
N ALA A 547 25.61 15.13 -6.33
CA ALA A 547 26.19 14.28 -7.36
C ALA A 547 26.41 15.07 -8.66
N SER A 548 27.43 14.73 -9.44
CA SER A 548 27.73 15.37 -10.73
C SER A 548 27.95 14.31 -11.79
N ASN A 549 27.12 14.32 -12.84
CA ASN A 549 27.11 13.32 -13.92
C ASN A 549 27.15 11.88 -13.38
N VAL A 550 26.33 11.60 -12.37
CA VAL A 550 26.24 10.27 -11.77
C VAL A 550 25.54 9.33 -12.74
N GLU A 551 26.07 8.11 -12.86
CA GLU A 551 25.51 7.02 -13.64
C GLU A 551 24.66 6.09 -12.77
N ALA A 552 23.88 5.22 -13.41
CA ALA A 552 22.98 4.31 -12.73
C ALA A 552 23.73 3.20 -11.98
N ASP A 553 23.31 2.96 -10.74
CA ASP A 553 23.61 1.80 -9.92
C ASP A 553 22.36 1.49 -9.09
N GLU A 554 21.55 0.55 -9.58
CA GLU A 554 20.25 0.19 -9.02
C GLU A 554 20.34 -0.52 -7.65
N ASP A 555 21.51 -1.05 -7.29
CA ASP A 555 21.68 -1.85 -6.08
C ASP A 555 22.16 -0.99 -4.90
N THR A 556 22.82 0.16 -5.16
CA THR A 556 23.52 0.93 -4.12
C THR A 556 22.79 2.20 -3.70
N TRP A 557 22.57 2.36 -2.38
CA TRP A 557 22.21 3.64 -1.78
C TRP A 557 23.48 4.44 -1.46
N VAL A 558 23.61 5.63 -2.04
CA VAL A 558 24.74 6.53 -1.83
C VAL A 558 24.38 7.60 -0.80
N GLU A 559 25.21 7.75 0.23
CA GLU A 559 25.12 8.85 1.19
C GLU A 559 25.96 10.06 0.74
N LYS A 560 25.37 11.25 0.76
CA LYS A 560 26.10 12.50 0.69
C LYS A 560 25.87 13.35 1.93
N SER A 561 26.93 13.56 2.71
CA SER A 561 26.95 14.51 3.83
C SER A 561 27.62 15.84 3.43
N ILE A 562 26.91 16.95 3.61
CA ILE A 562 27.32 18.32 3.30
C ILE A 562 27.44 19.08 4.62
N ARG A 563 28.67 19.36 5.04
CA ARG A 563 28.94 20.17 6.23
C ARG A 563 28.76 21.65 5.94
N VAL A 564 28.09 22.39 6.81
CA VAL A 564 27.98 23.86 6.74
C VAL A 564 29.35 24.49 7.00
N SER A 565 29.84 25.28 6.04
CA SER A 565 31.14 25.95 6.13
C SER A 565 31.22 27.11 5.15
N GLY A 566 32.25 27.96 5.28
CA GLY A 566 32.54 29.03 4.32
C GLY A 566 32.89 28.56 2.89
N ARG A 567 32.96 27.25 2.62
CA ARG A 567 33.33 26.66 1.31
C ARG A 567 32.21 25.88 0.63
N THR A 568 31.37 25.18 1.38
CA THR A 568 30.38 24.21 0.87
C THR A 568 28.97 24.79 0.88
N LEU A 569 28.43 25.11 2.06
CA LEU A 569 27.10 25.69 2.23
C LEU A 569 27.21 26.91 3.15
N LYS A 570 27.16 28.12 2.58
CA LYS A 570 27.50 29.37 3.26
C LYS A 570 26.29 30.02 3.94
N ILE A 571 25.67 29.29 4.86
CA ILE A 571 24.48 29.73 5.62
C ILE A 571 24.67 29.67 7.13
N GLY A 572 25.92 29.50 7.61
CA GLY A 572 26.19 29.48 9.04
C GLY A 572 25.90 30.84 9.69
N GLY A 573 25.15 30.82 10.79
CA GLY A 573 24.64 32.01 11.48
C GLY A 573 23.31 32.53 10.94
N GLU A 574 22.66 31.83 10.01
CA GLU A 574 21.39 32.22 9.40
C GLU A 574 20.28 31.22 9.75
N THR A 575 19.02 31.64 9.66
CA THR A 575 17.84 30.77 9.83
C THR A 575 17.42 30.20 8.47
N LEU A 576 17.41 28.87 8.34
CA LEU A 576 16.96 28.14 7.16
C LEU A 576 15.48 28.43 6.90
N ALA A 577 15.13 28.84 5.68
CA ALA A 577 13.74 29.10 5.30
C ALA A 577 13.17 28.01 4.38
N LEU A 578 13.96 27.53 3.42
CA LEU A 578 13.53 26.57 2.42
C LEU A 578 14.58 25.49 2.19
N LEU A 579 14.14 24.25 2.00
CA LEU A 579 14.99 23.12 1.58
C LEU A 579 14.39 22.46 0.33
N GLY A 580 15.24 22.18 -0.66
CA GLY A 580 14.83 21.54 -1.91
C GLY A 580 16.00 20.89 -2.66
N LEU A 581 15.71 20.42 -3.87
CA LEU A 581 16.69 19.81 -4.77
C LEU A 581 16.73 20.55 -6.11
N LYS A 582 17.87 20.47 -6.80
CA LYS A 582 18.05 20.94 -8.17
C LYS A 582 18.65 19.81 -9.00
N PHE A 583 18.08 19.61 -10.19
CA PHE A 583 18.52 18.62 -11.16
C PHE A 583 19.07 19.32 -12.39
N GLU A 584 20.19 18.84 -12.90
CA GLU A 584 20.87 19.41 -14.07
C GLU A 584 21.37 18.30 -14.99
N ASN A 585 21.30 18.53 -16.30
CA ASN A 585 21.81 17.64 -17.34
C ASN A 585 21.34 16.19 -17.20
N THR A 586 20.05 15.97 -16.89
CA THR A 586 19.51 14.61 -16.75
C THR A 586 19.12 14.03 -18.11
N SER A 587 19.40 12.75 -18.34
CA SER A 587 19.00 12.02 -19.54
C SER A 587 17.50 11.71 -19.55
N SER A 588 16.96 11.30 -20.71
CA SER A 588 15.52 11.00 -20.87
C SER A 588 15.01 9.85 -20.00
N ASP A 589 15.89 8.91 -19.67
CA ASP A 589 15.65 7.74 -18.83
C ASP A 589 16.13 7.95 -17.39
N PHE A 590 16.51 9.17 -16.99
CA PHE A 590 16.98 9.44 -15.64
C PHE A 590 15.89 9.17 -14.59
N LYS A 591 16.16 8.21 -13.69
CA LYS A 591 15.33 7.87 -12.53
C LYS A 591 16.23 7.82 -11.29
N VAL A 592 15.86 8.58 -10.26
CA VAL A 592 16.55 8.56 -8.97
C VAL A 592 15.55 8.42 -7.83
N LEU A 593 15.92 7.62 -6.84
CA LEU A 593 15.21 7.48 -5.57
C LEU A 593 15.95 8.30 -4.50
N ILE A 594 15.21 9.04 -3.67
CA ILE A 594 15.72 9.79 -2.53
C ILE A 594 15.16 9.13 -1.27
N GLY A 595 16.05 8.51 -0.49
CA GLY A 595 15.71 7.73 0.69
C GLY A 595 15.96 8.45 2.01
N GLU A 596 16.66 9.60 2.00
CA GLU A 596 16.90 10.42 3.20
C GLU A 596 17.13 11.87 2.78
N ILE A 597 16.50 12.82 3.48
CA ILE A 597 17.01 14.19 3.65
C ILE A 597 17.01 14.50 5.15
N SER A 598 18.18 14.83 5.71
CA SER A 598 18.30 15.17 7.13
C SER A 598 19.21 16.37 7.38
N ILE A 599 19.00 17.05 8.51
CA ILE A 599 19.86 18.10 9.03
C ILE A 599 20.12 17.80 10.51
N THR A 600 21.37 17.59 10.87
CA THR A 600 21.78 17.19 12.22
C THR A 600 22.88 18.09 12.77
N ARG A 601 22.97 18.14 14.10
CA ARG A 601 23.99 18.89 14.84
C ARG A 601 24.65 18.02 15.89
N GLY A 602 25.97 17.83 15.76
CA GLY A 602 26.74 17.06 16.72
C GLY A 602 26.37 15.57 16.72
N THR A 603 26.62 14.91 17.84
CA THR A 603 26.24 13.50 18.09
C THR A 603 25.01 13.46 18.97
N SER A 604 24.00 12.68 18.57
CA SER A 604 22.81 12.48 19.39
C SER A 604 23.09 11.57 20.60
N GLU A 605 22.38 11.83 21.69
CA GLU A 605 22.43 10.98 22.88
C GLU A 605 21.72 9.64 22.60
N VAL A 606 22.27 8.58 23.18
CA VAL A 606 21.68 7.24 23.13
C VAL A 606 20.48 7.22 24.09
N PRO A 607 19.26 6.91 23.62
CA PRO A 607 18.09 6.84 24.49
C PRO A 607 18.24 5.75 25.55
N GLY A 608 17.50 5.90 26.66
CA GLY A 608 17.40 4.85 27.66
C GLY A 608 16.87 3.54 27.08
N VAL A 609 17.35 2.40 27.58
CA VAL A 609 16.81 1.09 27.18
C VAL A 609 15.38 0.96 27.74
N PRO A 610 14.38 0.59 26.90
CA PRO A 610 13.02 0.35 27.37
C PRO A 610 12.95 -0.82 28.39
N SER A 611 11.82 -0.93 29.07
CA SER A 611 11.45 -2.09 29.88
C SER A 611 10.21 -2.73 29.26
N VAL A 612 10.27 -4.03 28.94
CA VAL A 612 9.11 -4.76 28.42
C VAL A 612 8.21 -5.16 29.59
N ASP A 613 6.98 -4.68 29.59
CA ASP A 613 6.01 -4.97 30.65
C ASP A 613 5.31 -6.31 30.42
N ASP A 614 4.88 -6.55 29.17
CA ASP A 614 4.19 -7.78 28.79
C ASP A 614 4.32 -8.03 27.27
N SER A 615 4.20 -9.30 26.88
CA SER A 615 4.11 -9.72 25.49
C SER A 615 3.23 -10.96 25.35
N LYS A 616 2.44 -11.05 24.28
CA LYS A 616 1.45 -12.12 24.08
C LYS A 616 1.49 -12.66 22.66
N ILE A 617 1.38 -13.98 22.53
CA ILE A 617 1.10 -14.65 21.25
C ILE A 617 -0.42 -14.59 21.01
N MET A 618 -0.81 -14.11 19.84
CA MET A 618 -2.21 -13.94 19.42
C MET A 618 -2.66 -15.11 18.54
N ALA A 619 -1.84 -15.48 17.55
CA ALA A 619 -2.10 -16.58 16.63
C ALA A 619 -0.78 -17.19 16.14
N VAL A 620 -0.82 -18.45 15.70
CA VAL A 620 0.33 -19.16 15.14
C VAL A 620 -0.11 -19.93 13.92
N THR A 621 0.58 -19.76 12.81
CA THR A 621 0.41 -20.54 11.58
C THR A 621 1.78 -20.91 11.02
N TYR A 622 1.85 -21.71 9.96
CA TYR A 622 3.13 -21.94 9.27
C TYR A 622 3.74 -20.66 8.67
N LYS A 623 2.95 -19.61 8.49
CA LYS A 623 3.40 -18.31 7.96
C LYS A 623 4.08 -17.43 9.01
N GLY A 624 4.04 -17.83 10.29
CA GLY A 624 4.67 -17.11 11.40
C GLY A 624 3.80 -17.00 12.66
N VAL A 625 4.24 -16.13 13.57
CA VAL A 625 3.57 -15.84 14.84
C VAL A 625 2.99 -14.43 14.82
N ASP A 626 1.71 -14.31 15.17
CA ASP A 626 1.12 -13.02 15.49
C ASP A 626 1.34 -12.75 16.98
N ALA A 627 1.92 -11.61 17.33
CA ALA A 627 2.23 -11.29 18.71
C ALA A 627 2.13 -9.80 19.01
N LYS A 628 1.87 -9.48 20.28
CA LYS A 628 1.74 -8.12 20.79
C LYS A 628 2.76 -7.86 21.90
N ILE A 629 3.27 -6.64 22.00
CA ILE A 629 4.21 -6.17 23.02
C ILE A 629 3.73 -4.86 23.65
N PHE A 630 3.95 -4.72 24.95
CA PHE A 630 3.76 -3.51 25.75
C PHE A 630 5.05 -3.20 26.51
N PHE A 631 5.42 -1.94 26.59
CA PHE A 631 6.67 -1.54 27.21
C PHE A 631 6.59 -0.12 27.78
N ASP A 632 7.52 0.20 28.65
CA ASP A 632 7.69 1.51 29.27
C ASP A 632 9.15 1.95 29.15
N MET A 633 9.44 3.21 29.46
CA MET A 633 10.80 3.77 29.49
C MET A 633 11.29 3.93 30.93
N SER A 634 12.47 3.38 31.23
CA SER A 634 13.13 3.57 32.53
C SER A 634 13.74 4.98 32.64
N ASN A 635 13.67 5.59 33.83
CA ASN A 635 14.02 7.00 34.11
C ASN A 635 13.00 8.05 33.61
N TYR A 636 11.94 8.25 34.41
CA TYR A 636 11.07 9.41 34.27
C TYR A 636 11.84 10.70 34.50
N TYR A 637 12.13 11.47 33.46
CA TYR A 637 12.29 12.90 33.65
C TYR A 637 10.99 13.45 34.25
N SER A 638 11.09 14.43 35.14
CA SER A 638 9.90 15.07 35.68
C SER A 638 9.11 15.68 34.53
N VAL A 639 7.90 15.18 34.26
CA VAL A 639 6.98 15.82 33.31
C VAL A 639 6.76 17.26 33.76
N ALA A 640 6.81 18.20 32.81
CA ALA A 640 6.62 19.62 33.10
C ALA A 640 5.25 19.89 33.74
N ASN A 641 4.26 19.05 33.42
CA ASN A 641 2.94 19.02 34.05
C ASN A 641 2.60 17.57 34.41
N ALA A 642 2.24 17.33 35.68
CA ALA A 642 1.89 16.00 36.19
C ALA A 642 0.68 15.33 35.50
N TRP A 643 -0.01 16.03 34.59
CA TRP A 643 -1.20 15.54 33.88
C TRP A 643 -0.92 15.25 32.39
N ASP A 644 0.30 15.51 31.91
CA ASP A 644 0.74 15.11 30.57
C ASP A 644 1.12 13.63 30.57
N PRO A 645 0.87 12.89 29.46
CA PRO A 645 1.59 11.64 29.27
C PRO A 645 3.08 11.97 29.10
N ILE A 646 3.94 10.98 29.33
CA ILE A 646 5.35 11.13 28.96
C ILE A 646 5.42 11.03 27.44
N TYR A 647 5.92 12.07 26.80
CA TYR A 647 6.13 12.08 25.36
C TYR A 647 7.46 11.41 25.02
N ASN A 648 7.59 10.92 23.79
CA ASN A 648 8.85 10.31 23.34
C ASN A 648 10.01 11.30 23.39
N SER A 649 9.77 12.59 23.12
CA SER A 649 10.78 13.63 23.23
C SER A 649 11.24 13.90 24.66
N ASP A 650 10.42 13.60 25.68
CA ASP A 650 10.81 13.73 27.09
C ASP A 650 11.83 12.65 27.49
N VAL A 651 11.90 11.54 26.74
CA VAL A 651 12.85 10.43 26.91
C VAL A 651 13.85 10.33 25.75
N GLN A 652 14.00 11.42 24.98
CA GLN A 652 14.94 11.57 23.86
C GLN A 652 14.74 10.57 22.71
N THR A 653 13.50 10.10 22.52
CA THR A 653 13.15 9.08 21.52
C THR A 653 12.30 9.71 20.41
N SER A 654 12.55 9.32 19.16
CA SER A 654 11.67 9.62 18.02
C SER A 654 10.60 8.54 17.83
N LEU A 655 11.03 7.27 17.82
CA LEU A 655 10.20 6.08 17.64
C LEU A 655 10.86 4.85 18.29
N TYR A 656 10.15 3.73 18.26
CA TYR A 656 10.62 2.44 18.75
C TYR A 656 10.64 1.40 17.63
N LYS A 657 11.74 0.65 17.54
CA LYS A 657 11.91 -0.50 16.64
C LYS A 657 11.50 -1.77 17.35
N ILE A 658 10.67 -2.59 16.70
CA ILE A 658 10.08 -3.81 17.27
C ILE A 658 10.74 -5.04 16.65
N TYR A 659 11.34 -5.85 17.51
CA TYR A 659 12.05 -7.06 17.15
C TYR A 659 11.31 -8.31 17.58
N THR A 660 11.53 -9.39 16.86
CA THR A 660 11.07 -10.74 17.24
C THR A 660 12.22 -11.71 17.15
N GLN A 661 12.15 -12.80 17.94
CA GLN A 661 13.17 -13.83 17.93
C GLN A 661 12.58 -15.19 18.31
N GLN A 662 12.88 -16.18 17.48
CA GLN A 662 12.76 -17.61 17.81
C GLN A 662 14.02 -18.08 18.53
N GLU A 663 13.88 -18.96 19.51
CA GLU A 663 15.01 -19.53 20.25
C GLU A 663 16.03 -20.19 19.30
N GLY A 664 17.29 -19.72 19.36
CA GLY A 664 18.37 -20.18 18.49
C GLY A 664 18.42 -19.51 17.10
N ALA A 665 17.53 -18.57 16.79
CA ALA A 665 17.56 -17.76 15.56
C ALA A 665 18.04 -16.32 15.82
N GLU A 666 18.44 -15.63 14.76
CA GLU A 666 18.76 -14.20 14.79
C GLU A 666 17.52 -13.35 15.08
N ALA A 667 17.74 -12.16 15.67
CA ALA A 667 16.67 -11.20 15.89
C ALA A 667 16.24 -10.55 14.57
N VAL A 668 14.94 -10.37 14.37
CA VAL A 668 14.38 -9.75 13.17
C VAL A 668 13.64 -8.47 13.53
N LEU A 669 14.00 -7.35 12.89
CA LEU A 669 13.24 -6.10 12.94
C LEU A 669 11.99 -6.24 12.08
N CYS A 670 10.81 -6.22 12.70
CA CYS A 670 9.54 -6.42 12.01
C CYS A 670 8.82 -5.11 11.68
N THR A 671 8.87 -4.12 12.57
CA THR A 671 8.13 -2.86 12.41
C THR A 671 8.70 -1.76 13.32
N ALA A 672 8.13 -0.57 13.22
CA ALA A 672 8.36 0.54 14.14
C ALA A 672 7.05 1.18 14.61
N THR A 673 7.09 1.85 15.76
CA THR A 673 5.93 2.52 16.34
C THR A 673 6.33 3.78 17.11
N THR A 674 5.45 4.77 17.19
CA THR A 674 5.56 5.89 18.13
C THR A 674 4.92 5.59 19.48
N SER A 675 3.99 4.62 19.52
CA SER A 675 3.28 4.23 20.74
C SER A 675 4.14 3.32 21.62
N TRP A 676 3.77 3.21 22.90
CA TRP A 676 4.42 2.30 23.86
C TRP A 676 3.79 0.90 23.86
N ALA A 677 3.28 0.53 22.69
CA ALA A 677 2.74 -0.78 22.38
C ALA A 677 2.81 -1.00 20.87
N ALA A 678 2.94 -2.26 20.48
CA ALA A 678 2.92 -2.67 19.09
C ALA A 678 2.41 -4.10 18.97
N TYR A 679 2.05 -4.49 17.75
CA TYR A 679 1.88 -5.90 17.42
C TYR A 679 2.50 -6.20 16.05
N VAL A 680 2.81 -7.47 15.84
CA VAL A 680 3.36 -8.03 14.62
C VAL A 680 2.48 -9.17 14.15
N VAL A 681 2.16 -9.21 12.86
CA VAL A 681 1.42 -10.30 12.22
C VAL A 681 2.38 -11.05 11.31
N GLY A 682 2.42 -12.37 11.44
CA GLY A 682 3.31 -13.23 10.69
C GLY A 682 4.79 -12.98 10.99
N ALA A 683 5.14 -12.72 12.26
CA ALA A 683 6.53 -12.63 12.69
C ALA A 683 7.28 -13.92 12.32
N PRO A 684 8.56 -13.85 11.89
CA PRO A 684 9.29 -15.03 11.44
C PRO A 684 9.39 -16.09 12.53
N TYR A 685 8.91 -17.29 12.20
CA TYR A 685 8.96 -18.45 13.08
C TYR A 685 8.93 -19.73 12.24
N ASP A 686 9.99 -20.52 12.33
CA ASP A 686 10.09 -21.83 11.70
C ASP A 686 9.38 -22.86 12.57
N VAL A 687 8.14 -23.17 12.18
CA VAL A 687 7.28 -24.14 12.87
C VAL A 687 7.86 -25.56 12.88
N GLN A 688 8.76 -25.92 11.96
CA GLN A 688 9.39 -27.24 11.92
C GLN A 688 10.53 -27.36 12.93
N LYS A 689 11.27 -26.27 13.18
CA LYS A 689 12.31 -26.23 14.22
C LYS A 689 11.73 -26.14 15.62
N GLY A 690 10.57 -25.51 15.78
CA GLY A 690 9.93 -25.31 17.08
C GLY A 690 10.73 -24.40 18.02
N GLY A 691 10.46 -24.45 19.32
CA GLY A 691 11.15 -23.66 20.33
C GLY A 691 10.33 -22.48 20.87
N ARG A 692 10.96 -21.67 21.71
CA ARG A 692 10.30 -20.51 22.32
C ARG A 692 10.37 -19.28 21.42
N PHE A 693 9.48 -18.32 21.65
CA PHE A 693 9.40 -17.05 20.92
C PHE A 693 9.45 -15.88 21.91
N ARG A 694 10.07 -14.76 21.53
CA ARG A 694 10.02 -13.52 22.30
C ARG A 694 9.95 -12.30 21.40
N MET A 695 9.39 -11.22 21.93
CA MET A 695 9.41 -9.90 21.32
C MET A 695 10.41 -9.00 22.05
N GLY A 696 10.96 -8.02 21.34
CA GLY A 696 11.85 -7.01 21.90
C GLY A 696 11.61 -5.64 21.31
N VAL A 697 12.15 -4.62 21.95
CA VAL A 697 11.99 -3.22 21.56
C VAL A 697 13.30 -2.45 21.77
N ALA A 698 13.63 -1.56 20.85
CA ALA A 698 14.72 -0.59 21.00
C ALA A 698 14.19 0.83 20.77
N ALA A 699 14.65 1.78 21.59
CA ALA A 699 14.33 3.19 21.43
C ALA A 699 15.32 3.84 20.44
N VAL A 700 14.81 4.65 19.51
CA VAL A 700 15.60 5.37 18.51
C VAL A 700 15.63 6.85 18.84
N SER A 701 16.82 7.45 18.84
CA SER A 701 17.04 8.86 19.17
C SER A 701 16.35 9.79 18.18
N MET A 702 16.34 11.07 18.49
CA MET A 702 15.71 12.10 17.66
C MET A 702 16.34 12.24 16.27
N ASP A 703 17.59 11.81 16.08
CA ASP A 703 18.27 11.75 14.77
C ASP A 703 17.82 10.60 13.86
N GLY A 704 17.00 9.68 14.37
CA GLY A 704 16.51 8.52 13.64
C GLY A 704 17.57 7.45 13.35
N LYS A 705 18.77 7.53 13.94
CA LYS A 705 19.91 6.63 13.67
C LYS A 705 20.47 6.00 14.94
N THR A 706 20.71 6.83 15.96
CA THR A 706 21.27 6.36 17.23
C THR A 706 20.20 5.59 18.00
N GLN A 707 20.49 4.39 18.52
CA GLN A 707 19.49 3.56 19.20
C GLN A 707 20.03 2.92 20.48
N SER A 708 19.11 2.60 21.40
CA SER A 708 19.40 1.80 22.59
C SER A 708 19.71 0.34 22.23
N ASP A 709 20.19 -0.42 23.21
CA ASP A 709 20.14 -1.89 23.16
C ASP A 709 18.68 -2.38 23.07
N ILE A 710 18.48 -3.60 22.56
CA ILE A 710 17.16 -4.24 22.51
C ILE A 710 16.76 -4.72 23.91
N ALA A 711 15.66 -4.18 24.43
CA ALA A 711 14.97 -4.70 25.59
C ALA A 711 14.13 -5.92 25.19
N TRP A 712 14.44 -7.08 25.76
CA TRP A 712 13.72 -8.33 25.45
C TRP A 712 12.65 -8.64 26.49
N GLY A 713 11.46 -9.02 26.00
CA GLY A 713 10.45 -9.67 26.82
C GLY A 713 10.84 -11.10 27.21
N THR A 714 10.01 -11.73 28.03
CA THR A 714 10.20 -13.12 28.44
C THR A 714 10.01 -14.08 27.27
N TRP A 715 10.75 -15.19 27.27
CA TRP A 715 10.50 -16.30 26.35
C TRP A 715 9.11 -16.91 26.58
N MET A 716 8.28 -16.91 25.54
CA MET A 716 6.95 -17.52 25.52
C MET A 716 7.00 -18.91 24.88
N THR A 717 6.21 -19.83 25.42
CA THR A 717 5.98 -21.13 24.77
C THR A 717 5.00 -20.93 23.60
N VAL A 718 5.38 -21.38 22.41
CA VAL A 718 4.54 -21.25 21.22
C VAL A 718 3.53 -22.39 21.17
N PRO A 719 2.21 -22.12 21.07
CA PRO A 719 1.20 -23.17 20.91
C PRO A 719 1.33 -23.86 19.55
N ALA A 720 0.63 -24.98 19.37
CA ALA A 720 0.57 -25.65 18.07
C ALA A 720 0.01 -24.70 17.00
N ALA A 721 0.66 -24.68 15.84
CA ALA A 721 0.21 -23.87 14.71
C ALA A 721 -1.16 -24.35 14.21
N THR A 722 -2.04 -23.40 13.92
CA THR A 722 -3.27 -23.68 13.17
C THR A 722 -2.90 -24.05 11.75
N VAL A 723 -3.33 -25.23 11.29
CA VAL A 723 -3.13 -25.71 9.93
C VAL A 723 -3.96 -24.87 8.97
N LEU A 724 -3.33 -24.33 7.94
CA LEU A 724 -4.00 -23.61 6.86
C LEU A 724 -4.20 -24.52 5.64
N GLU A 725 -5.43 -24.58 5.15
CA GLU A 725 -5.78 -25.28 3.91
C GLU A 725 -5.30 -24.49 2.68
N GLY A 726 -4.72 -25.17 1.70
CA GLY A 726 -4.20 -24.55 0.47
C GLY A 726 -3.05 -25.36 -0.13
N PHE A 727 -2.94 -25.37 -1.45
CA PHE A 727 -1.87 -26.09 -2.14
C PHE A 727 -1.43 -25.40 -3.44
N SER A 728 -0.19 -25.67 -3.81
CA SER A 728 0.45 -25.17 -5.01
C SER A 728 0.90 -26.29 -5.94
N ILE A 729 1.05 -25.94 -7.21
CA ILE A 729 1.68 -26.78 -8.23
C ILE A 729 2.97 -26.07 -8.65
N ASP A 730 4.09 -26.79 -8.64
CA ASP A 730 5.43 -26.22 -8.86
C ASP A 730 5.68 -25.67 -10.27
N LYS A 731 4.78 -25.94 -11.22
CA LYS A 731 4.88 -25.50 -12.61
C LYS A 731 3.61 -24.80 -13.08
N PRO A 732 3.71 -23.56 -13.61
CA PRO A 732 2.57 -22.83 -14.15
C PRO A 732 2.08 -23.42 -15.49
N ILE A 733 2.98 -24.09 -16.23
CA ILE A 733 2.69 -24.80 -17.47
C ILE A 733 3.29 -26.21 -17.39
N ILE A 734 2.53 -27.24 -17.73
CA ILE A 734 2.97 -28.64 -17.66
C ILE A 734 2.82 -29.27 -19.04
N LYS A 735 3.82 -30.04 -19.47
CA LYS A 735 3.81 -30.78 -20.74
C LYS A 735 3.53 -32.26 -20.55
N ALA A 736 3.07 -32.92 -21.61
CA ALA A 736 2.83 -34.35 -21.58
C ALA A 736 4.11 -35.13 -21.19
N GLY A 737 4.01 -35.98 -20.18
CA GLY A 737 5.13 -36.74 -19.61
C GLY A 737 6.07 -35.93 -18.72
N GLU A 738 5.87 -34.63 -18.57
CA GLU A 738 6.67 -33.79 -17.69
C GLU A 738 6.28 -34.03 -16.23
N LYS A 739 7.29 -34.10 -15.35
CA LYS A 739 7.07 -34.20 -13.91
C LYS A 739 6.65 -32.86 -13.34
N PHE A 740 5.65 -32.89 -12.46
CA PHE A 740 5.21 -31.77 -11.65
C PHE A 740 4.88 -32.26 -10.23
N THR A 741 4.93 -31.34 -9.28
CA THR A 741 4.69 -31.59 -7.86
C THR A 741 3.48 -30.80 -7.40
N VAL A 742 2.58 -31.47 -6.70
CA VAL A 742 1.48 -30.85 -5.95
C VAL A 742 1.83 -30.95 -4.48
N ALA A 743 1.76 -29.84 -3.75
CA ALA A 743 2.10 -29.79 -2.32
C ALA A 743 1.17 -28.83 -1.58
N PHE A 744 0.76 -29.20 -0.37
CA PHE A 744 0.16 -28.23 0.56
C PHE A 744 1.12 -27.06 0.77
N ASP A 745 0.57 -25.85 0.83
CA ASP A 745 1.35 -24.65 1.13
C ASP A 745 1.82 -24.67 2.59
N ASP A 746 1.00 -25.25 3.48
CA ASP A 746 1.33 -25.47 4.88
C ASP A 746 2.14 -26.77 5.06
N PRO A 747 3.43 -26.69 5.44
CA PRO A 747 4.27 -27.87 5.62
C PRO A 747 3.88 -28.71 6.85
N THR A 748 3.05 -28.18 7.74
CA THR A 748 2.54 -28.88 8.94
C THR A 748 1.21 -29.58 8.70
N HIS A 749 0.61 -29.42 7.52
CA HIS A 749 -0.64 -30.07 7.15
C HIS A 749 -0.51 -31.61 7.27
N PRO A 750 -1.50 -32.35 7.80
CA PRO A 750 -1.47 -33.81 7.80
C PRO A 750 -1.61 -34.41 6.38
N ALA A 751 -1.26 -35.68 6.20
CA ALA A 751 -1.42 -36.33 4.89
C ALA A 751 -2.90 -36.35 4.47
N ALA A 752 -3.15 -35.97 3.22
CA ALA A 752 -4.48 -35.99 2.63
C ALA A 752 -4.52 -36.94 1.43
N THR A 753 -5.73 -37.33 1.02
CA THR A 753 -5.91 -38.16 -0.17
C THR A 753 -6.16 -37.30 -1.39
N TRP A 754 -5.33 -37.49 -2.40
CA TRP A 754 -5.39 -36.79 -3.69
C TRP A 754 -5.77 -37.78 -4.78
N VAL A 755 -6.77 -37.45 -5.60
CA VAL A 755 -7.16 -38.25 -6.77
C VAL A 755 -7.22 -37.37 -8.00
N ILE A 756 -6.55 -37.80 -9.07
CA ILE A 756 -6.55 -37.11 -10.36
C ILE A 756 -7.49 -37.82 -11.32
N LYS A 757 -8.39 -37.09 -11.96
CA LYS A 757 -9.27 -37.60 -13.04
C LYS A 757 -9.39 -36.57 -14.16
N ALA A 758 -9.69 -37.01 -15.39
CA ALA A 758 -10.03 -36.09 -16.48
C ALA A 758 -11.44 -35.50 -16.32
N SER A 759 -12.37 -36.27 -15.76
CA SER A 759 -13.69 -35.84 -15.32
C SER A 759 -14.24 -36.80 -14.26
N GLU A 760 -15.36 -36.46 -13.63
CA GLU A 760 -15.96 -37.24 -12.53
C GLU A 760 -16.15 -38.73 -12.85
N ASN A 761 -16.57 -39.03 -14.08
CA ASN A 761 -16.88 -40.37 -14.57
C ASN A 761 -15.69 -41.08 -15.24
N ASP A 762 -14.53 -40.41 -15.37
CA ASP A 762 -13.35 -41.01 -15.99
C ASP A 762 -12.54 -41.87 -15.02
N ALA A 763 -11.69 -42.72 -15.59
CA ALA A 763 -10.76 -43.54 -14.82
C ALA A 763 -9.77 -42.66 -14.03
N VAL A 764 -9.45 -43.11 -12.81
CA VAL A 764 -8.45 -42.49 -11.96
C VAL A 764 -7.08 -42.55 -12.63
N LYS A 765 -6.45 -41.38 -12.80
CA LYS A 765 -5.11 -41.23 -13.39
C LYS A 765 -4.00 -41.30 -12.34
N GLY A 766 -4.33 -41.06 -11.06
CA GLY A 766 -3.42 -41.22 -9.93
C GLY A 766 -4.15 -41.12 -8.58
N THR A 767 -3.64 -41.79 -7.56
CA THR A 767 -4.10 -41.69 -6.17
C THR A 767 -2.90 -41.61 -5.24
N PHE A 768 -2.89 -40.61 -4.37
CA PHE A 768 -1.78 -40.33 -3.47
C PHE A 768 -2.34 -40.08 -2.06
N ASN A 769 -1.64 -40.54 -1.03
CA ASN A 769 -1.94 -40.21 0.36
C ASN A 769 -0.68 -39.60 0.97
N ALA A 770 -0.58 -38.27 0.97
CA ALA A 770 0.63 -37.55 1.31
C ALA A 770 0.37 -36.04 1.51
N ASN A 771 1.36 -35.32 2.02
CA ASN A 771 1.36 -33.85 2.09
C ASN A 771 1.77 -33.22 0.75
N ASN A 772 2.55 -33.97 -0.05
CA ASN A 772 2.96 -33.62 -1.39
C ASN A 772 3.12 -34.89 -2.23
N PHE A 773 2.99 -34.78 -3.54
CA PHE A 773 3.30 -35.87 -4.46
C PHE A 773 3.85 -35.31 -5.78
N THR A 774 4.80 -36.03 -6.38
CA THR A 774 5.31 -35.76 -7.73
C THR A 774 4.80 -36.83 -8.69
N THR A 775 4.24 -36.40 -9.82
CA THR A 775 3.73 -37.31 -10.86
C THR A 775 3.94 -36.71 -12.26
N SER A 776 3.51 -37.42 -13.30
CA SER A 776 3.48 -36.96 -14.68
C SER A 776 2.24 -37.53 -15.38
N LEU A 777 1.63 -36.77 -16.29
CA LEU A 777 0.49 -37.21 -17.10
C LEU A 777 0.87 -37.22 -18.58
N SER A 778 0.59 -38.31 -19.27
CA SER A 778 1.01 -38.52 -20.67
C SER A 778 0.08 -37.92 -21.72
N GLU A 779 -1.15 -37.58 -21.34
CA GLU A 779 -2.18 -37.08 -22.26
C GLU A 779 -2.41 -35.58 -22.01
N GLU A 780 -2.43 -34.79 -23.08
CA GLU A 780 -2.83 -33.37 -23.06
C GLU A 780 -4.29 -33.23 -22.62
N GLY A 781 -4.61 -32.17 -21.88
CA GLY A 781 -5.96 -31.88 -21.43
C GLY A 781 -6.04 -31.25 -20.06
N LEU A 782 -7.29 -31.07 -19.61
CA LEU A 782 -7.64 -30.57 -18.28
C LEU A 782 -7.94 -31.74 -17.36
N TYR A 783 -7.40 -31.68 -16.14
CA TYR A 783 -7.62 -32.70 -15.12
C TYR A 783 -8.11 -32.06 -13.83
N ASP A 784 -9.14 -32.68 -13.27
CA ASP A 784 -9.71 -32.37 -11.97
C ASP A 784 -8.85 -33.00 -10.87
N LEU A 785 -8.58 -32.22 -9.82
CA LEU A 785 -7.90 -32.70 -8.62
C LEU A 785 -8.92 -32.79 -7.48
N TYR A 786 -9.15 -34.01 -7.00
CA TYR A 786 -9.99 -34.29 -5.85
C TYR A 786 -9.11 -34.36 -4.60
N LEU A 787 -9.35 -33.46 -3.66
CA LEU A 787 -8.63 -33.39 -2.39
C LEU A 787 -9.58 -33.81 -1.27
N THR A 788 -9.27 -34.92 -0.59
CA THR A 788 -10.02 -35.38 0.59
C THR A 788 -9.23 -35.14 1.87
N VAL A 789 -9.73 -34.24 2.72
CA VAL A 789 -9.20 -33.91 4.05
C VAL A 789 -10.26 -34.25 5.10
N ASN A 790 -9.91 -35.03 6.12
CA ASN A 790 -10.81 -35.42 7.22
C ASN A 790 -12.17 -35.99 6.78
N GLY A 791 -12.21 -36.67 5.62
CA GLY A 791 -13.43 -37.25 5.05
C GLY A 791 -14.27 -36.31 4.18
N ASN A 792 -13.90 -35.03 4.08
CA ASN A 792 -14.52 -34.05 3.19
C ASN A 792 -13.72 -33.96 1.88
N THR A 793 -14.40 -34.06 0.74
CA THR A 793 -13.75 -33.97 -0.59
C THR A 793 -14.09 -32.64 -1.25
N GLU A 794 -13.07 -31.88 -1.59
CA GLU A 794 -13.16 -30.70 -2.46
C GLU A 794 -12.64 -31.04 -3.85
N VAL A 795 -13.26 -30.46 -4.89
CA VAL A 795 -12.92 -30.73 -6.30
C VAL A 795 -12.40 -29.47 -6.97
N TYR A 796 -11.14 -29.51 -7.37
CA TYR A 796 -10.46 -28.44 -8.08
C TYR A 796 -10.50 -28.73 -9.59
N ARG A 797 -11.56 -28.25 -10.26
CA ARG A 797 -11.82 -28.59 -11.66
C ARG A 797 -10.79 -27.97 -12.61
N GLY A 798 -10.22 -28.79 -13.50
CA GLY A 798 -9.21 -28.38 -14.48
C GLY A 798 -7.98 -27.70 -13.88
N ARG A 799 -7.64 -28.00 -12.61
CA ARG A 799 -6.51 -27.38 -11.90
C ARG A 799 -5.16 -27.89 -12.39
N ILE A 800 -5.10 -29.13 -12.88
CA ILE A 800 -3.90 -29.68 -13.53
C ILE A 800 -4.10 -29.56 -15.04
N GLN A 801 -3.20 -28.83 -15.68
CA GLN A 801 -3.32 -28.38 -17.06
C GLN A 801 -2.15 -28.88 -17.89
N ILE A 802 -2.39 -29.92 -18.70
CA ILE A 802 -1.36 -30.52 -19.57
C ILE A 802 -1.52 -29.95 -20.97
N SER A 803 -0.51 -29.20 -21.40
CA SER A 803 -0.51 -28.44 -22.65
C SER A 803 0.40 -29.09 -23.71
N PRO A 804 0.13 -28.85 -25.01
CA PRO A 804 1.01 -29.30 -26.08
C PRO A 804 2.41 -28.67 -26.00
N LEU A 805 3.42 -29.36 -26.54
CA LEU A 805 4.76 -28.78 -26.69
C LEU A 805 4.79 -27.64 -27.71
N ALA A 806 3.89 -27.63 -28.69
CA ALA A 806 3.82 -26.61 -29.74
C ALA A 806 3.62 -25.19 -29.20
N VAL A 807 3.06 -25.02 -27.99
CA VAL A 807 2.89 -23.71 -27.35
C VAL A 807 4.10 -23.26 -26.52
N GLY A 808 5.22 -24.00 -26.55
CA GLY A 808 6.42 -23.72 -25.76
C GLY A 808 6.30 -24.16 -24.30
N ALA A 809 7.41 -24.31 -23.59
CA ALA A 809 7.48 -24.84 -22.21
C ALA A 809 8.19 -23.87 -21.26
N LEU A 810 8.12 -24.13 -19.95
CA LEU A 810 8.91 -23.37 -18.97
C LEU A 810 10.40 -23.53 -19.31
N PRO A 811 11.19 -22.43 -19.37
CA PRO A 811 12.62 -22.51 -19.55
C PRO A 811 13.29 -23.34 -18.46
N GLU A 812 14.44 -23.96 -18.79
CA GLU A 812 15.28 -24.68 -17.83
C GLU A 812 16.74 -24.44 -18.20
N ILE A 813 17.56 -24.02 -17.25
CA ILE A 813 19.01 -23.89 -17.37
C ILE A 813 19.62 -25.22 -16.96
N LYS A 814 20.10 -25.99 -17.93
CA LYS A 814 20.76 -27.28 -17.67
C LYS A 814 22.16 -27.09 -17.10
N THR A 815 22.95 -26.20 -17.71
CA THR A 815 24.31 -25.89 -17.25
C THR A 815 24.57 -24.39 -17.29
N LEU A 816 25.37 -23.89 -16.35
CA LEU A 816 25.95 -22.55 -16.34
C LEU A 816 27.44 -22.69 -16.03
N THR A 817 28.30 -22.11 -16.86
CA THR A 817 29.76 -22.21 -16.77
C THR A 817 30.42 -20.84 -16.91
N MET A 818 31.64 -20.73 -16.42
CA MET A 818 32.52 -19.58 -16.54
C MET A 818 33.84 -20.06 -17.15
N ASN A 819 34.28 -19.43 -18.24
CA ASN A 819 35.48 -19.78 -19.01
C ASN A 819 35.57 -21.27 -19.39
N GLY A 820 34.43 -21.94 -19.57
CA GLY A 820 34.35 -23.38 -19.88
C GLY A 820 34.38 -24.31 -18.66
N ALA A 821 34.64 -23.82 -17.45
CA ALA A 821 34.61 -24.58 -16.21
C ALA A 821 33.32 -24.36 -15.41
N LYS A 822 32.97 -25.32 -14.53
CA LYS A 822 31.83 -25.21 -13.61
C LYS A 822 32.20 -24.37 -12.37
N GLY A 823 32.48 -23.09 -12.58
CA GLY A 823 32.67 -22.09 -11.52
C GLY A 823 33.95 -22.23 -10.69
N ASN A 824 34.46 -21.10 -10.21
CA ASN A 824 35.62 -20.88 -9.30
C ASN A 824 37.00 -20.63 -9.92
N ASP A 825 37.11 -20.34 -11.22
CA ASP A 825 38.38 -19.83 -11.78
C ASP A 825 38.65 -18.38 -11.32
N TRP A 826 39.93 -18.05 -11.15
CA TRP A 826 40.39 -16.69 -10.84
C TRP A 826 40.67 -15.95 -12.14
N VAL A 827 40.25 -14.69 -12.23
CA VAL A 827 40.45 -13.84 -13.42
C VAL A 827 41.08 -12.52 -13.00
N GLU A 828 42.02 -12.00 -13.80
CA GLU A 828 42.62 -10.70 -13.50
C GLU A 828 41.63 -9.55 -13.79
N GLU A 829 41.73 -8.47 -13.04
CA GLU A 829 41.03 -7.22 -13.27
C GLU A 829 41.36 -6.75 -14.69
N GLY A 830 40.34 -6.29 -15.43
CA GLY A 830 40.48 -5.92 -16.83
C GLY A 830 40.48 -7.09 -17.82
N GLU A 831 40.56 -8.36 -17.38
CA GLU A 831 40.41 -9.51 -18.28
C GLU A 831 38.94 -9.84 -18.59
N GLU A 832 38.73 -10.36 -19.80
CA GLU A 832 37.40 -10.76 -20.28
C GLU A 832 37.00 -12.12 -19.69
N VAL A 833 35.90 -12.14 -18.95
CA VAL A 833 35.24 -13.36 -18.46
C VAL A 833 34.12 -13.75 -19.41
N THR A 834 34.13 -15.01 -19.87
CA THR A 834 33.03 -15.58 -20.68
C THR A 834 32.16 -16.49 -19.83
N PHE A 835 30.89 -16.14 -19.64
CA PHE A 835 29.87 -17.00 -19.07
C PHE A 835 29.12 -17.73 -20.19
N SER A 836 28.78 -19.00 -20.02
CA SER A 836 28.07 -19.80 -21.02
C SER A 836 27.02 -20.70 -20.39
N TYR A 837 25.94 -21.00 -21.12
CA TYR A 837 24.90 -21.90 -20.63
C TYR A 837 24.38 -22.85 -21.71
N THR A 838 23.75 -23.93 -21.24
CA THR A 838 22.86 -24.76 -22.06
C THR A 838 21.48 -24.80 -21.41
N GLY A 839 20.44 -24.78 -22.23
CA GLY A 839 19.05 -24.73 -21.82
C GLY A 839 18.19 -25.84 -22.42
N ARG A 840 16.87 -25.63 -22.37
CA ARG A 840 15.85 -26.55 -22.86
C ARG A 840 15.48 -26.24 -24.32
N GLU A 841 15.65 -27.22 -25.22
CA GLU A 841 15.46 -27.04 -26.68
C GLU A 841 14.01 -26.88 -27.13
N ASP A 842 13.05 -27.33 -26.33
CA ASP A 842 11.60 -27.28 -26.59
C ASP A 842 10.89 -26.18 -25.75
N ALA A 843 11.65 -25.20 -25.22
CA ALA A 843 11.07 -24.11 -24.43
C ALA A 843 10.27 -23.10 -25.28
N ASP A 844 10.62 -22.92 -26.55
CA ASP A 844 9.92 -21.98 -27.44
C ASP A 844 8.72 -22.62 -28.14
N GLY A 845 7.75 -21.80 -28.53
CA GLY A 845 6.61 -22.23 -29.33
C GLY A 845 5.69 -21.08 -29.73
N TYR A 846 4.50 -21.43 -30.22
CA TYR A 846 3.46 -20.48 -30.57
C TYR A 846 2.16 -20.83 -29.87
N VAL A 847 1.66 -19.88 -29.09
CA VAL A 847 0.36 -19.97 -28.42
C VAL A 847 -0.61 -19.01 -29.10
N SER A 848 -1.91 -19.24 -28.95
CA SER A 848 -2.92 -18.26 -29.32
C SER A 848 -2.66 -16.92 -28.65
N ARG A 849 -3.09 -15.85 -29.31
CA ARG A 849 -2.93 -14.51 -28.79
C ARG A 849 -4.13 -14.13 -27.94
N GLY A 850 -3.91 -13.93 -26.64
CA GLY A 850 -4.96 -13.47 -25.72
C GLY A 850 -5.21 -11.97 -25.80
N PHE A 851 -6.42 -11.55 -25.48
CA PHE A 851 -6.83 -10.16 -25.28
C PHE A 851 -6.68 -9.77 -23.81
N ALA A 852 -5.75 -8.87 -23.51
CA ALA A 852 -5.51 -8.41 -22.15
C ALA A 852 -6.55 -7.36 -21.76
N LEU A 853 -7.33 -7.64 -20.71
CA LEU A 853 -8.42 -6.79 -20.25
C LEU A 853 -7.91 -5.59 -19.46
N GLY A 854 -7.06 -5.81 -18.45
CA GLY A 854 -6.59 -4.74 -17.54
C GLY A 854 -7.76 -4.00 -16.87
N GLU A 855 -8.71 -4.77 -16.33
CA GLU A 855 -9.99 -4.30 -15.73
C GLU A 855 -10.95 -3.59 -16.70
N LYS A 856 -10.63 -3.53 -18.00
CA LYS A 856 -11.51 -3.02 -19.06
C LYS A 856 -12.39 -4.14 -19.64
N ALA A 857 -13.32 -3.79 -20.52
CA ALA A 857 -14.21 -4.75 -21.17
C ALA A 857 -13.79 -5.06 -22.61
N PHE A 858 -13.86 -6.32 -23.00
CA PHE A 858 -14.06 -6.70 -24.39
C PHE A 858 -15.56 -6.59 -24.69
N GLY A 859 -15.96 -5.75 -25.66
CA GLY A 859 -17.37 -5.49 -25.94
C GLY A 859 -17.79 -5.71 -27.39
N ILE A 860 -18.93 -6.36 -27.57
CA ILE A 860 -19.59 -6.62 -28.86
C ILE A 860 -20.89 -5.79 -28.92
N PRO A 861 -20.98 -4.75 -29.76
CA PRO A 861 -22.22 -3.99 -29.95
C PRO A 861 -23.36 -4.88 -30.46
N CYS A 862 -24.56 -4.69 -29.91
CA CYS A 862 -25.70 -5.54 -30.22
C CYS A 862 -26.51 -5.10 -31.46
N ASP A 863 -26.30 -3.88 -31.97
CA ASP A 863 -27.08 -3.29 -33.06
C ASP A 863 -27.14 -4.19 -34.31
N ASP A 864 -26.03 -4.85 -34.64
CA ASP A 864 -25.89 -5.68 -35.85
C ASP A 864 -26.23 -7.18 -35.64
N LEU A 865 -26.63 -7.59 -34.42
CA LEU A 865 -26.89 -9.01 -34.13
C LEU A 865 -28.30 -9.47 -34.56
N GLY A 866 -29.24 -8.53 -34.70
CA GLY A 866 -30.64 -8.85 -35.01
C GLY A 866 -31.27 -9.79 -33.96
N PHE A 867 -30.92 -9.58 -32.69
CA PHE A 867 -31.45 -10.30 -31.53
C PHE A 867 -32.67 -9.56 -30.98
N ASN A 868 -33.55 -10.31 -30.30
CA ASN A 868 -34.67 -9.81 -29.53
C ASN A 868 -34.71 -10.50 -28.17
N ALA A 869 -35.66 -10.12 -27.30
CA ALA A 869 -35.77 -10.65 -25.94
C ALA A 869 -35.95 -12.19 -25.86
N GLN A 870 -36.35 -12.84 -26.96
CA GLN A 870 -36.63 -14.27 -27.05
C GLN A 870 -35.57 -15.04 -27.85
N THR A 871 -34.51 -14.36 -28.31
CA THR A 871 -33.47 -15.01 -29.11
C THR A 871 -32.58 -15.86 -28.20
N PRO A 872 -32.47 -17.19 -28.43
CA PRO A 872 -31.49 -18.00 -27.74
C PRO A 872 -30.08 -17.63 -28.22
N PHE A 873 -29.12 -17.57 -27.31
CA PHE A 873 -27.74 -17.25 -27.64
C PHE A 873 -26.77 -17.87 -26.65
N SER A 874 -25.53 -18.07 -27.07
CA SER A 874 -24.46 -18.51 -26.18
C SER A 874 -23.20 -17.69 -26.39
N VAL A 875 -22.49 -17.42 -25.30
CA VAL A 875 -21.18 -16.76 -25.31
C VAL A 875 -20.19 -17.72 -24.68
N THR A 876 -19.08 -18.00 -25.37
CA THR A 876 -18.00 -18.85 -24.85
C THR A 876 -16.65 -18.17 -25.01
N PHE A 877 -15.74 -18.38 -24.07
CA PHE A 877 -14.39 -17.81 -24.11
C PHE A 877 -13.49 -18.51 -23.07
N TRP A 878 -12.19 -18.45 -23.29
CA TRP A 878 -11.19 -18.74 -22.27
C TRP A 878 -10.90 -17.48 -21.45
N VAL A 879 -10.66 -17.63 -20.15
CA VAL A 879 -10.29 -16.55 -19.24
C VAL A 879 -9.19 -16.99 -18.28
N TYR A 880 -8.24 -16.10 -18.04
CA TYR A 880 -7.18 -16.20 -17.06
C TYR A 880 -7.20 -14.98 -16.17
N PHE A 881 -7.17 -15.19 -14.86
CA PHE A 881 -7.10 -14.12 -13.86
C PHE A 881 -5.67 -13.99 -13.37
N ASN A 882 -5.05 -12.83 -13.54
CA ASN A 882 -3.79 -12.51 -12.85
C ASN A 882 -4.05 -12.43 -11.34
N SER A 883 -5.12 -11.71 -11.00
CA SER A 883 -5.70 -11.57 -9.67
C SER A 883 -7.23 -11.49 -9.80
N ILE A 884 -7.95 -11.78 -8.72
CA ILE A 884 -9.41 -11.54 -8.65
C ILE A 884 -9.62 -10.45 -7.61
N ASN A 885 -9.61 -9.21 -8.07
CA ASN A 885 -9.86 -8.04 -7.24
C ASN A 885 -11.37 -7.88 -7.05
N HIS A 886 -11.82 -7.63 -5.82
CA HIS A 886 -13.23 -7.43 -5.51
C HIS A 886 -13.54 -5.97 -5.17
N GLU A 887 -14.64 -5.46 -5.70
CA GLU A 887 -15.36 -4.33 -5.09
C GLU A 887 -16.49 -4.88 -4.20
N LYS A 888 -17.48 -4.05 -3.80
CA LYS A 888 -18.48 -4.44 -2.80
C LYS A 888 -19.37 -5.62 -3.14
N SER A 889 -19.74 -5.69 -4.41
CA SER A 889 -20.53 -6.74 -5.00
C SER A 889 -19.67 -7.71 -5.81
N GLY A 890 -18.33 -7.66 -5.67
CA GLY A 890 -17.40 -8.64 -6.24
C GLY A 890 -16.67 -8.21 -7.52
N THR A 891 -16.43 -9.14 -8.44
CA THR A 891 -15.81 -8.89 -9.77
C THR A 891 -16.78 -9.21 -10.90
N GLN A 892 -16.86 -8.36 -11.92
CA GLN A 892 -17.76 -8.51 -13.06
C GLN A 892 -17.12 -9.37 -14.18
N LEU A 893 -17.69 -10.56 -14.46
CA LEU A 893 -17.20 -11.46 -15.52
C LEU A 893 -17.82 -11.20 -16.90
N LEU A 894 -19.16 -11.23 -17.01
CA LEU A 894 -19.91 -10.98 -18.24
C LEU A 894 -21.19 -10.17 -17.97
N ASN A 895 -21.47 -9.19 -18.82
CA ASN A 895 -22.65 -8.34 -18.75
C ASN A 895 -23.25 -8.07 -20.13
N VAL A 896 -24.55 -7.87 -20.23
CA VAL A 896 -25.20 -7.30 -21.42
C VAL A 896 -26.00 -6.07 -21.01
N ARG A 897 -25.51 -4.86 -21.31
CA ARG A 897 -26.13 -3.58 -20.89
C ARG A 897 -25.96 -2.48 -21.92
N SER A 898 -26.75 -1.42 -21.79
CA SER A 898 -26.55 -0.20 -22.56
C SER A 898 -25.74 0.81 -21.73
N PRO A 899 -24.51 1.18 -22.18
CA PRO A 899 -23.56 2.02 -21.43
C PRO A 899 -24.10 3.37 -20.94
N GLY A 900 -24.98 3.99 -21.73
CA GLY A 900 -25.44 5.35 -21.49
C GLY A 900 -26.73 5.46 -20.67
N ASP A 901 -27.29 4.33 -20.22
CA ASP A 901 -28.52 4.33 -19.44
C ASP A 901 -28.25 4.71 -17.97
N ALA A 902 -29.22 5.37 -17.32
CA ALA A 902 -29.16 5.66 -15.88
C ALA A 902 -29.23 4.38 -15.03
N TYR A 903 -28.77 4.46 -13.77
CA TYR A 903 -28.93 3.36 -12.83
C TYR A 903 -30.42 2.97 -12.66
N PRO A 904 -30.75 1.67 -12.51
CA PRO A 904 -29.87 0.52 -12.55
C PRO A 904 -29.62 -0.04 -13.96
N ASN A 905 -30.26 0.53 -14.99
CA ASN A 905 -30.26 -0.03 -16.35
C ASN A 905 -28.85 -0.05 -16.97
N GLY A 906 -28.08 1.02 -16.77
CA GLY A 906 -26.70 1.12 -17.25
C GLY A 906 -25.71 0.21 -16.53
N GLU A 907 -26.16 -0.46 -15.46
CA GLU A 907 -25.30 -1.30 -14.61
C GLU A 907 -25.68 -2.77 -14.65
N TRP A 908 -26.96 -3.08 -14.41
CA TRP A 908 -27.51 -4.44 -14.39
C TRP A 908 -27.89 -4.93 -15.78
N GLY A 909 -28.35 -4.01 -16.65
CA GLY A 909 -28.72 -4.33 -18.02
C GLY A 909 -29.75 -5.46 -18.15
N TYR A 910 -29.52 -6.31 -19.14
CA TYR A 910 -30.30 -7.49 -19.48
C TYR A 910 -29.86 -8.73 -18.68
N ILE A 911 -28.56 -8.89 -18.50
CA ILE A 911 -27.93 -9.92 -17.68
C ILE A 911 -26.61 -9.36 -17.15
N TRP A 912 -26.24 -9.72 -15.92
CA TRP A 912 -24.94 -9.43 -15.35
C TRP A 912 -24.42 -10.62 -14.56
N SER A 913 -23.18 -10.51 -14.12
CA SER A 913 -22.52 -11.55 -13.34
C SER A 913 -21.71 -10.92 -12.22
N GLN A 914 -21.44 -11.70 -11.20
CA GLN A 914 -20.52 -11.34 -10.14
C GLN A 914 -19.74 -12.57 -9.67
N LEU A 915 -18.43 -12.42 -9.52
CA LEU A 915 -17.60 -13.30 -8.70
C LEU A 915 -17.66 -12.76 -7.29
N THR A 916 -18.16 -13.53 -6.33
CA THR A 916 -18.43 -13.06 -4.96
C THR A 916 -17.16 -12.75 -4.16
N PRO A 917 -17.13 -11.67 -3.36
CA PRO A 917 -16.12 -11.47 -2.34
C PRO A 917 -16.34 -12.39 -1.13
N GLU A 918 -15.35 -12.47 -0.24
CA GLU A 918 -15.45 -13.22 1.00
C GLU A 918 -16.50 -12.59 1.94
N GLY A 919 -17.35 -13.40 2.55
CA GLY A 919 -18.34 -12.95 3.54
C GLY A 919 -19.62 -12.31 2.99
N GLN A 920 -19.83 -12.21 1.66
CA GLN A 920 -21.11 -11.74 1.13
C GLN A 920 -22.18 -12.82 1.25
N LEU A 921 -23.24 -12.53 2.01
CA LEU A 921 -24.41 -13.41 2.18
C LEU A 921 -25.22 -13.45 0.88
N ASP A 922 -25.45 -14.65 0.36
CA ASP A 922 -26.58 -14.91 -0.52
C ASP A 922 -27.83 -15.08 0.35
N ASP A 923 -28.83 -14.22 0.13
CA ASP A 923 -30.13 -14.20 0.83
C ASP A 923 -30.91 -15.53 0.67
N GLN A 924 -30.48 -16.43 -0.24
CA GLN A 924 -31.18 -17.69 -0.53
C GLN A 924 -30.42 -18.98 -0.21
N SER A 925 -29.09 -18.98 -0.01
CA SER A 925 -28.32 -20.24 0.11
C SER A 925 -27.52 -20.46 1.38
N ASN A 926 -27.32 -19.45 2.25
CA ASN A 926 -26.59 -19.61 3.51
C ASN A 926 -25.17 -20.24 3.36
N SER A 927 -24.59 -20.26 2.16
CA SER A 927 -23.30 -20.88 1.85
C SER A 927 -22.29 -19.85 1.32
N TYR A 928 -21.10 -19.85 1.93
CA TYR A 928 -20.03 -18.87 1.79
C TYR A 928 -18.96 -19.39 0.82
N HIS A 929 -18.80 -18.79 -0.37
CA HIS A 929 -17.66 -19.11 -1.24
C HIS A 929 -17.12 -17.85 -1.93
N LEU A 930 -15.89 -17.46 -1.58
CA LEU A 930 -15.11 -16.45 -2.29
C LEU A 930 -14.89 -16.91 -3.75
N ASN A 931 -14.99 -15.97 -4.70
CA ASN A 931 -14.84 -16.17 -6.15
C ASN A 931 -15.86 -17.14 -6.78
N ASN A 932 -17.03 -17.29 -6.18
CA ASN A 932 -18.12 -18.05 -6.79
C ASN A 932 -18.84 -17.19 -7.84
N LEU A 933 -19.14 -17.78 -9.00
CA LEU A 933 -19.81 -17.10 -10.08
C LEU A 933 -21.34 -17.13 -9.90
N MET A 934 -21.90 -15.95 -9.85
CA MET A 934 -23.33 -15.72 -9.87
C MET A 934 -23.70 -14.99 -11.16
N PHE A 935 -24.72 -15.46 -11.84
CA PHE A 935 -25.35 -14.77 -12.95
C PHE A 935 -26.74 -14.32 -12.55
N HIS A 936 -27.08 -13.12 -12.97
CA HIS A 936 -28.35 -12.50 -12.67
C HIS A 936 -28.98 -12.04 -13.97
N TYR A 937 -30.26 -12.27 -14.14
CA TYR A 937 -31.03 -11.67 -15.22
C TYR A 937 -32.21 -10.91 -14.64
N ARG A 938 -32.52 -9.81 -15.31
CA ARG A 938 -33.51 -8.87 -14.82
C ARG A 938 -34.92 -9.31 -15.22
N LEU A 939 -35.83 -9.36 -14.25
CA LEU A 939 -37.26 -9.49 -14.50
C LEU A 939 -37.79 -8.13 -15.01
N SER A 940 -39.02 -8.05 -15.51
CA SER A 940 -39.59 -6.81 -16.08
C SER A 940 -39.40 -5.58 -15.17
N SER A 941 -39.58 -4.36 -15.69
CA SER A 941 -39.09 -3.10 -15.07
C SER A 941 -39.50 -2.80 -13.61
N ASN A 942 -40.35 -3.61 -12.97
CA ASN A 942 -40.74 -3.51 -11.55
C ASN A 942 -40.70 -4.85 -10.77
N ALA A 943 -40.13 -5.93 -11.33
CA ALA A 943 -40.29 -7.31 -10.81
C ALA A 943 -39.06 -7.89 -10.09
N GLY A 944 -37.98 -7.14 -9.93
CA GLY A 944 -36.74 -7.59 -9.28
C GLY A 944 -35.78 -8.35 -10.21
N GLU A 945 -34.93 -9.19 -9.63
CA GLU A 945 -33.94 -10.02 -10.31
C GLU A 945 -34.17 -11.50 -10.00
N ALA A 946 -33.65 -12.38 -10.85
CA ALA A 946 -33.51 -13.78 -10.53
C ALA A 946 -32.03 -14.16 -10.58
N LEU A 947 -31.58 -14.75 -9.48
CA LEU A 947 -30.21 -15.14 -9.22
C LEU A 947 -30.00 -16.61 -9.60
N GLN A 948 -28.90 -16.90 -10.31
CA GLN A 948 -28.37 -18.23 -10.50
C GLN A 948 -26.93 -18.31 -9.99
N VAL A 949 -26.64 -19.31 -9.15
CA VAL A 949 -25.31 -19.57 -8.58
C VAL A 949 -24.67 -20.78 -9.27
N SER A 950 -23.39 -20.72 -9.63
CA SER A 950 -22.60 -21.94 -9.88
C SER A 950 -22.31 -22.63 -8.55
N ARG A 951 -23.19 -23.53 -8.10
CA ARG A 951 -23.16 -24.02 -6.72
C ARG A 951 -21.88 -24.79 -6.35
N ASP A 952 -21.15 -25.31 -7.33
CA ASP A 952 -20.02 -26.22 -7.11
C ASP A 952 -18.72 -25.77 -7.82
N PHE A 953 -18.54 -24.48 -8.09
CA PHE A 953 -17.32 -24.01 -8.76
C PHE A 953 -16.81 -22.66 -8.24
N VAL A 954 -15.52 -22.62 -7.95
CA VAL A 954 -14.80 -21.43 -7.45
C VAL A 954 -13.64 -21.13 -8.38
N PHE A 955 -13.58 -19.90 -8.89
CA PHE A 955 -12.43 -19.45 -9.69
C PHE A 955 -11.21 -19.25 -8.81
N LYS A 956 -10.04 -19.69 -9.30
CA LYS A 956 -8.75 -19.42 -8.68
C LYS A 956 -7.88 -18.58 -9.63
N PRO A 957 -7.16 -17.56 -9.14
CA PRO A 957 -6.16 -16.87 -9.94
C PRO A 957 -5.12 -17.83 -10.51
N GLN A 958 -4.41 -17.37 -11.55
CA GLN A 958 -3.32 -18.10 -12.20
C GLN A 958 -3.76 -19.45 -12.76
N THR A 959 -4.96 -19.54 -13.31
CA THR A 959 -5.50 -20.75 -13.95
C THR A 959 -6.40 -20.34 -15.11
N TRP A 960 -6.24 -21.00 -16.26
CA TRP A 960 -7.11 -20.81 -17.41
C TRP A 960 -8.41 -21.59 -17.25
N TYR A 961 -9.54 -20.94 -17.52
CA TYR A 961 -10.86 -21.55 -17.52
C TYR A 961 -11.58 -21.26 -18.82
N HIS A 962 -12.24 -22.26 -19.38
CA HIS A 962 -13.20 -22.03 -20.45
C HIS A 962 -14.59 -21.81 -19.85
N VAL A 963 -15.17 -20.65 -20.09
CA VAL A 963 -16.51 -20.27 -19.64
C VAL A 963 -17.46 -20.35 -20.81
N ALA A 964 -18.61 -20.99 -20.63
CA ALA A 964 -19.72 -20.93 -21.58
C ALA A 964 -21.03 -20.62 -20.87
N MET A 965 -21.67 -19.53 -21.32
CA MET A 965 -22.99 -19.11 -20.90
C MET A 965 -23.97 -19.44 -22.01
N CYS A 966 -24.92 -20.34 -21.75
CA CYS A 966 -25.87 -20.83 -22.73
C CYS A 966 -27.29 -20.42 -22.36
N MET A 967 -27.82 -19.43 -23.09
CA MET A 967 -29.16 -18.89 -22.89
C MET A 967 -30.15 -19.56 -23.85
N GLY A 968 -31.18 -20.20 -23.29
CA GLY A 968 -32.26 -20.84 -24.04
C GLY A 968 -33.59 -20.14 -23.92
N TYR A 969 -34.45 -20.41 -24.90
CA TYR A 969 -35.81 -19.90 -24.94
C TYR A 969 -36.76 -20.96 -25.52
N THR A 970 -37.45 -21.68 -24.63
CA THR A 970 -38.48 -22.68 -24.96
C THR A 970 -39.67 -22.49 -24.03
N ASN A 971 -40.42 -21.40 -24.22
CA ASN A 971 -41.51 -20.87 -23.37
C ASN A 971 -41.10 -20.28 -22.01
N ASN A 972 -39.95 -20.67 -21.48
CA ASN A 972 -39.27 -20.05 -20.35
C ASN A 972 -37.83 -19.74 -20.75
N ARG A 973 -37.17 -18.84 -20.01
CA ARG A 973 -35.76 -18.54 -20.18
C ARG A 973 -34.94 -19.55 -19.38
N THR A 974 -34.06 -20.30 -20.05
CA THR A 974 -33.10 -21.21 -19.39
C THR A 974 -31.70 -20.63 -19.47
N LEU A 975 -30.94 -20.73 -18.39
CA LEU A 975 -29.53 -20.34 -18.35
C LEU A 975 -28.71 -21.53 -17.86
N ASP A 976 -27.87 -22.07 -18.73
CA ASP A 976 -26.89 -23.10 -18.38
C ASP A 976 -25.49 -22.48 -18.35
N LEU A 977 -24.75 -22.77 -17.29
CA LEU A 977 -23.37 -22.33 -17.09
C LEU A 977 -22.44 -23.53 -17.14
N TYR A 978 -21.46 -23.47 -18.03
CA TYR A 978 -20.44 -24.50 -18.16
C TYR A 978 -19.06 -23.92 -17.88
N ILE A 979 -18.27 -24.66 -17.11
CA ILE A 979 -16.86 -24.38 -16.88
C ILE A 979 -16.05 -25.60 -17.32
N ASN A 980 -15.05 -25.38 -18.17
CA ASN A 980 -14.18 -26.42 -18.71
C ASN A 980 -15.00 -27.58 -19.35
N GLY A 981 -16.10 -27.25 -20.02
CA GLY A 981 -16.99 -28.21 -20.67
C GLY A 981 -17.94 -28.98 -19.76
N ASN A 982 -17.97 -28.68 -18.45
CA ASN A 982 -18.84 -29.31 -17.46
C ASN A 982 -19.94 -28.35 -17.01
N LEU A 983 -21.18 -28.84 -16.91
CA LEU A 983 -22.29 -28.05 -16.38
C LEU A 983 -22.08 -27.80 -14.88
N VAL A 984 -22.03 -26.53 -14.47
CA VAL A 984 -21.85 -26.13 -13.06
C VAL A 984 -23.07 -25.39 -12.48
N GLY A 985 -24.06 -25.07 -13.31
CA GLY A 985 -25.31 -24.46 -12.87
C GLY A 985 -26.34 -24.38 -14.00
N SER A 986 -27.62 -24.51 -13.64
CA SER A 986 -28.76 -24.37 -14.57
C SER A 986 -29.93 -23.66 -13.87
N ALA A 987 -30.53 -22.68 -14.54
CA ALA A 987 -31.67 -21.88 -14.06
C ALA A 987 -32.84 -21.90 -15.04
N THR A 988 -34.07 -21.69 -14.56
CA THR A 988 -35.24 -21.43 -15.41
C THR A 988 -36.11 -20.33 -14.81
N ALA A 989 -36.51 -19.33 -15.62
CA ALA A 989 -37.41 -18.25 -15.21
C ALA A 989 -38.62 -18.06 -16.11
N SER A 990 -39.66 -17.45 -15.52
CA SER A 990 -40.94 -17.11 -16.17
C SER A 990 -40.83 -15.90 -17.12
N MET A 991 -41.89 -15.69 -17.91
CA MET A 991 -41.89 -14.89 -19.15
C MET A 991 -41.81 -13.35 -18.99
N SER A 992 -41.75 -12.78 -17.79
CA SER A 992 -41.73 -11.32 -17.57
C SER A 992 -40.31 -10.79 -17.39
N LEU A 993 -39.60 -10.53 -18.49
CA LEU A 993 -38.17 -10.17 -18.52
C LEU A 993 -37.92 -8.75 -19.04
N TYR A 994 -36.74 -8.20 -18.72
CA TYR A 994 -36.25 -6.96 -19.32
C TYR A 994 -35.93 -7.16 -20.82
N ASP A 995 -36.25 -6.17 -21.66
CA ASP A 995 -36.14 -6.30 -23.13
C ASP A 995 -34.70 -6.16 -23.65
N TRP A 996 -34.40 -6.93 -24.69
CA TRP A 996 -33.18 -6.75 -25.48
C TRP A 996 -33.25 -5.44 -26.26
N ARG A 997 -32.16 -4.65 -26.25
CA ARG A 997 -32.04 -3.40 -26.99
C ARG A 997 -30.86 -3.45 -27.95
N SER A 998 -31.00 -2.78 -29.09
CA SER A 998 -29.93 -2.68 -30.08
C SER A 998 -28.72 -1.92 -29.48
N SER A 999 -28.98 -0.91 -28.65
CA SER A 999 -27.99 -0.11 -27.92
C SER A 999 -27.25 -0.87 -26.80
N ASN A 1000 -27.52 -2.16 -26.59
CA ASN A 1000 -26.78 -2.97 -25.64
C ASN A 1000 -25.39 -3.33 -26.20
N VAL A 1001 -24.48 -3.69 -25.31
CA VAL A 1001 -23.17 -4.28 -25.63
C VAL A 1001 -23.03 -5.56 -24.80
N ILE A 1002 -22.64 -6.66 -25.43
CA ILE A 1002 -22.18 -7.87 -24.71
C ILE A 1002 -20.75 -7.62 -24.27
N MET A 1003 -20.50 -7.62 -22.97
CA MET A 1003 -19.23 -7.28 -22.36
C MET A 1003 -18.66 -8.45 -21.59
N ILE A 1004 -17.40 -8.78 -21.85
CA ILE A 1004 -16.58 -9.68 -21.03
C ILE A 1004 -15.58 -8.79 -20.28
N GLY A 1005 -15.62 -8.83 -18.95
CA GLY A 1005 -14.93 -7.89 -18.07
C GLY A 1005 -15.59 -6.51 -18.02
N GLY A 1006 -14.78 -5.51 -17.63
CA GLY A 1006 -15.21 -4.15 -17.36
C GLY A 1006 -15.85 -3.97 -15.97
N ARG A 1007 -15.54 -2.83 -15.35
CA ARG A 1007 -16.15 -2.41 -14.09
C ARG A 1007 -17.66 -2.17 -14.23
N ALA A 1008 -18.38 -2.44 -13.16
CA ALA A 1008 -19.79 -2.10 -13.01
C ALA A 1008 -20.02 -1.59 -11.58
N SER A 1009 -21.20 -1.04 -11.30
CA SER A 1009 -21.56 -0.54 -9.96
C SER A 1009 -21.25 -1.59 -8.89
N GLU A 1010 -20.34 -1.22 -7.99
CA GLU A 1010 -19.81 -2.03 -6.90
C GLU A 1010 -19.08 -3.32 -7.34
N ARG A 1011 -18.66 -3.45 -8.61
CA ARG A 1011 -17.95 -4.64 -9.12
C ARG A 1011 -16.68 -4.25 -9.88
N ALA A 1012 -15.55 -4.82 -9.46
CA ALA A 1012 -14.27 -4.66 -10.14
C ALA A 1012 -14.30 -5.26 -11.56
N GLY A 1013 -13.44 -4.76 -12.44
CA GLY A 1013 -13.17 -5.39 -13.73
C GLY A 1013 -12.21 -6.58 -13.59
N ILE A 1014 -12.08 -7.37 -14.64
CA ILE A 1014 -11.14 -8.51 -14.66
C ILE A 1014 -9.71 -8.01 -14.88
N ASP A 1015 -8.84 -8.21 -13.90
CA ASP A 1015 -7.39 -8.19 -14.09
C ASP A 1015 -6.93 -9.53 -14.67
N GLY A 1016 -6.87 -9.59 -16.00
CA GLY A 1016 -6.60 -10.86 -16.68
C GLY A 1016 -6.66 -10.78 -18.19
N THR A 1017 -6.64 -11.95 -18.80
CA THR A 1017 -6.61 -12.17 -20.24
C THR A 1017 -7.76 -13.07 -20.64
N ILE A 1018 -8.40 -12.77 -21.77
CA ILE A 1018 -9.37 -13.67 -22.40
C ILE A 1018 -8.87 -14.15 -23.76
N ASP A 1019 -9.41 -15.25 -24.23
CA ASP A 1019 -9.04 -15.81 -25.53
C ASP A 1019 -10.23 -16.53 -26.18
N GLU A 1020 -10.20 -16.69 -27.50
CA GLU A 1020 -11.17 -17.46 -28.28
C GLU A 1020 -12.63 -17.09 -28.01
N VAL A 1021 -12.97 -15.81 -28.10
CA VAL A 1021 -14.34 -15.34 -27.81
C VAL A 1021 -15.29 -15.76 -28.93
N ARG A 1022 -16.38 -16.44 -28.59
CA ARG A 1022 -17.36 -16.98 -29.54
C ARG A 1022 -18.77 -16.57 -29.16
N LEU A 1023 -19.55 -16.22 -30.19
CA LEU A 1023 -20.95 -15.84 -30.07
C LEU A 1023 -21.81 -16.71 -30.99
N TYR A 1024 -22.82 -17.34 -30.40
CA TYR A 1024 -23.76 -18.20 -31.09
C TYR A 1024 -25.19 -17.65 -30.99
N LYS A 1025 -25.98 -17.77 -32.08
CA LYS A 1025 -27.43 -17.51 -32.12
C LYS A 1025 -28.25 -18.78 -31.82
N LYS A 1026 -27.76 -19.59 -30.88
CA LYS A 1026 -28.42 -20.78 -30.36
C LYS A 1026 -27.92 -21.09 -28.95
N THR A 1027 -28.69 -21.90 -28.23
CA THR A 1027 -28.23 -22.56 -27.00
C THR A 1027 -27.34 -23.73 -27.38
N LEU A 1028 -26.12 -23.81 -26.84
CA LEU A 1028 -25.24 -24.94 -27.10
C LEU A 1028 -25.61 -26.15 -26.23
N THR A 1029 -25.49 -27.33 -26.82
CA THR A 1029 -25.48 -28.60 -26.08
C THR A 1029 -24.15 -28.79 -25.36
N ALA A 1030 -24.10 -29.66 -24.34
CA ALA A 1030 -22.86 -29.96 -23.61
C ALA A 1030 -21.70 -30.42 -24.53
N ASN A 1031 -22.00 -31.14 -25.62
CA ASN A 1031 -20.99 -31.55 -26.59
C ASN A 1031 -20.48 -30.36 -27.42
N GLU A 1032 -21.36 -29.46 -27.85
CA GLU A 1032 -20.95 -28.25 -28.58
C GLU A 1032 -20.14 -27.30 -27.69
N VAL A 1033 -20.40 -27.24 -26.38
CA VAL A 1033 -19.56 -26.51 -25.43
C VAL A 1033 -18.15 -27.12 -25.35
N LYS A 1034 -18.03 -28.44 -25.33
CA LYS A 1034 -16.70 -29.10 -25.36
C LYS A 1034 -15.96 -28.82 -26.66
N GLU A 1035 -16.66 -28.77 -27.79
CA GLU A 1035 -16.05 -28.38 -29.06
C GLU A 1035 -15.67 -26.90 -29.10
N SER A 1036 -16.39 -26.02 -28.39
CA SER A 1036 -16.06 -24.59 -28.35
C SER A 1036 -14.74 -24.28 -27.63
N MET A 1037 -14.22 -25.22 -26.85
CA MET A 1037 -12.94 -25.10 -26.15
C MET A 1037 -11.72 -25.19 -27.07
N LYS A 1038 -11.86 -25.76 -28.28
CA LYS A 1038 -10.75 -26.01 -29.21
C LYS A 1038 -10.65 -24.89 -30.24
N HIS A 1039 -9.44 -24.55 -30.69
CA HIS A 1039 -9.23 -23.61 -31.80
C HIS A 1039 -10.10 -23.93 -33.04
N GLN A 1040 -10.67 -22.92 -33.68
CA GLN A 1040 -11.45 -23.11 -34.90
C GLN A 1040 -10.56 -22.93 -36.15
N SER A 1041 -10.00 -24.04 -36.64
CA SER A 1041 -9.05 -24.03 -37.77
C SER A 1041 -9.67 -24.11 -39.17
N THR A 1042 -11.00 -24.27 -39.27
CA THR A 1042 -11.72 -24.42 -40.55
C THR A 1042 -12.74 -23.32 -40.77
N THR A 1043 -13.04 -23.03 -42.04
CA THR A 1043 -14.04 -22.03 -42.42
C THR A 1043 -15.39 -22.31 -41.75
N ILE A 1044 -15.90 -21.34 -41.01
CA ILE A 1044 -17.18 -21.43 -40.31
C ILE A 1044 -18.32 -21.26 -41.31
N THR A 1045 -19.13 -22.31 -41.48
CA THR A 1045 -20.31 -22.31 -42.36
C THR A 1045 -21.64 -22.37 -41.62
N ASP A 1046 -21.64 -22.63 -40.30
CA ASP A 1046 -22.86 -22.61 -39.47
C ASP A 1046 -23.27 -21.16 -39.21
N ASN A 1047 -24.40 -20.75 -39.78
CA ASN A 1047 -24.93 -19.40 -39.59
C ASN A 1047 -25.41 -19.11 -38.16
N ASN A 1048 -25.49 -20.14 -37.30
CA ASN A 1048 -25.71 -19.95 -35.86
C ASN A 1048 -24.41 -19.63 -35.11
N PHE A 1049 -23.22 -19.88 -35.67
CA PHE A 1049 -21.93 -19.46 -35.11
C PHE A 1049 -21.55 -18.10 -35.68
N ILE A 1050 -22.21 -17.05 -35.18
CA ILE A 1050 -22.24 -15.74 -35.83
C ILE A 1050 -20.95 -14.93 -35.66
N GLY A 1051 -20.32 -14.98 -34.49
CA GLY A 1051 -19.15 -14.15 -34.16
C GLY A 1051 -18.03 -14.99 -33.55
N TYR A 1052 -16.79 -14.75 -33.98
CA TYR A 1052 -15.59 -15.40 -33.44
C TYR A 1052 -14.43 -14.41 -33.46
N TRP A 1053 -13.70 -14.31 -32.35
CA TRP A 1053 -12.50 -13.51 -32.21
C TRP A 1053 -11.41 -14.39 -31.60
N ASP A 1054 -10.50 -14.84 -32.47
CA ASP A 1054 -9.25 -15.55 -32.14
C ASP A 1054 -8.10 -14.61 -31.77
N PHE A 1055 -8.31 -13.30 -31.99
CA PHE A 1055 -7.33 -12.23 -31.79
C PHE A 1055 -6.02 -12.39 -32.57
N GLU A 1056 -5.93 -13.28 -33.57
CA GLU A 1056 -4.72 -13.48 -34.38
C GLU A 1056 -4.51 -12.36 -35.41
N SER A 1057 -5.50 -11.48 -35.62
CA SER A 1057 -5.36 -10.29 -36.47
C SER A 1057 -5.21 -9.03 -35.62
N GLU A 1058 -4.39 -8.07 -36.09
CA GLU A 1058 -4.30 -6.75 -35.47
C GLU A 1058 -5.63 -6.01 -35.49
N ALA A 1059 -5.85 -5.16 -34.48
CA ALA A 1059 -6.98 -4.26 -34.47
C ALA A 1059 -6.87 -3.25 -35.62
N GLN A 1060 -8.02 -2.82 -36.15
CA GLN A 1060 -8.07 -1.79 -37.18
C GLN A 1060 -7.69 -0.41 -36.60
N SER A 1061 -7.46 0.59 -37.46
CA SER A 1061 -7.08 1.95 -37.03
C SER A 1061 -8.12 2.66 -36.16
N ASP A 1062 -9.36 2.17 -36.14
CA ASP A 1062 -10.44 2.63 -35.26
C ASP A 1062 -10.53 1.80 -33.95
N ASN A 1063 -9.50 1.00 -33.65
CA ASN A 1063 -9.44 0.04 -32.54
C ASN A 1063 -10.49 -1.08 -32.59
N SER A 1064 -11.16 -1.28 -33.74
CA SER A 1064 -12.11 -2.39 -33.89
C SER A 1064 -11.43 -3.71 -34.24
N MET A 1065 -11.97 -4.81 -33.71
CA MET A 1065 -11.58 -6.18 -34.04
C MET A 1065 -12.71 -6.85 -34.80
N VAL A 1066 -12.44 -7.24 -36.04
CA VAL A 1066 -13.44 -7.86 -36.92
C VAL A 1066 -13.55 -9.35 -36.62
N SER A 1067 -14.78 -9.85 -36.58
CA SER A 1067 -15.07 -11.27 -36.39
C SER A 1067 -14.51 -12.13 -37.53
N THR A 1068 -13.85 -13.24 -37.17
CA THR A 1068 -13.47 -14.34 -38.07
C THR A 1068 -14.58 -15.40 -38.20
N GLY A 1069 -15.71 -15.17 -37.53
CA GLY A 1069 -16.93 -16.00 -37.52
C GLY A 1069 -17.71 -16.04 -38.84
N TYR A 1070 -18.94 -16.58 -38.80
CA TYR A 1070 -19.82 -16.57 -39.97
C TYR A 1070 -20.10 -15.14 -40.47
N ASN A 1071 -20.40 -14.21 -39.54
CA ASN A 1071 -20.57 -12.80 -39.87
C ASN A 1071 -19.26 -12.03 -39.68
N LYS A 1072 -18.57 -11.80 -40.80
CA LYS A 1072 -17.30 -11.07 -40.86
C LYS A 1072 -17.45 -9.54 -40.86
N SER A 1073 -18.66 -9.01 -40.74
CA SER A 1073 -18.87 -7.57 -40.55
C SER A 1073 -19.00 -7.19 -39.07
N LEU A 1074 -19.17 -8.15 -38.15
CA LEU A 1074 -19.27 -7.87 -36.73
C LEU A 1074 -17.95 -7.34 -36.20
N LYS A 1075 -18.04 -6.30 -35.37
CA LYS A 1075 -16.90 -5.65 -34.71
C LYS A 1075 -17.00 -5.83 -33.20
N ALA A 1076 -15.85 -5.93 -32.55
CA ALA A 1076 -15.70 -5.80 -31.11
C ALA A 1076 -14.65 -4.74 -30.77
N TYR A 1077 -14.68 -4.25 -29.54
CA TYR A 1077 -13.82 -3.15 -29.09
C TYR A 1077 -13.32 -3.40 -27.67
N LYS A 1078 -12.22 -2.75 -27.29
CA LYS A 1078 -11.83 -2.58 -25.89
C LYS A 1078 -12.53 -1.34 -25.34
N TYR A 1079 -13.42 -1.51 -24.37
CA TYR A 1079 -14.16 -0.41 -23.74
C TYR A 1079 -13.62 -0.12 -22.36
N ASN A 1080 -13.41 1.16 -22.08
CA ASN A 1080 -13.27 1.67 -20.73
C ASN A 1080 -14.65 2.04 -20.18
N PRO A 1081 -15.23 1.24 -19.26
CA PRO A 1081 -16.53 1.54 -18.74
C PRO A 1081 -16.52 2.83 -17.92
N ALA A 1082 -17.44 3.75 -18.21
CA ALA A 1082 -17.50 5.03 -17.52
C ALA A 1082 -18.00 4.85 -16.08
N GLU A 1083 -17.37 5.54 -15.14
CA GLU A 1083 -17.72 5.47 -13.71
C GLU A 1083 -18.92 6.36 -13.33
N LYS A 1084 -19.52 7.07 -14.30
CA LYS A 1084 -20.62 8.01 -14.07
C LYS A 1084 -21.81 7.75 -14.98
N GLU A 1085 -23.00 7.94 -14.43
CA GLU A 1085 -24.25 7.90 -15.17
C GLU A 1085 -24.22 8.85 -16.38
N ASN A 1086 -24.75 8.40 -17.51
CA ASN A 1086 -24.87 9.17 -18.76
C ASN A 1086 -23.55 9.50 -19.48
N VAL A 1087 -22.43 8.87 -19.14
CA VAL A 1087 -21.16 9.00 -19.88
C VAL A 1087 -20.96 7.79 -20.79
N GLN A 1088 -20.69 8.03 -22.08
CA GLN A 1088 -20.44 6.97 -23.07
C GLN A 1088 -19.06 6.34 -22.85
N TYR A 1089 -18.91 5.06 -23.19
CA TYR A 1089 -17.62 4.36 -23.09
C TYR A 1089 -16.59 4.91 -24.07
N ALA A 1090 -15.36 5.08 -23.58
CA ALA A 1090 -14.22 5.35 -24.44
C ALA A 1090 -13.70 4.04 -25.04
N VAL A 1091 -13.44 4.05 -26.34
CA VAL A 1091 -12.73 2.96 -27.02
C VAL A 1091 -11.24 3.15 -26.77
N GLU A 1092 -10.60 2.11 -26.26
CA GLU A 1092 -9.18 2.09 -25.91
C GLU A 1092 -8.35 1.32 -26.93
N ASN A 1093 -7.04 1.52 -26.89
CA ASN A 1093 -6.11 0.72 -27.68
C ASN A 1093 -6.11 -0.74 -27.18
N VAL A 1094 -6.10 -1.69 -28.12
CA VAL A 1094 -6.04 -3.12 -27.81
C VAL A 1094 -4.62 -3.49 -27.36
N SER A 1095 -4.55 -4.34 -26.34
CA SER A 1095 -3.32 -4.91 -25.80
C SER A 1095 -3.44 -6.43 -25.76
N TYR A 1096 -2.38 -7.13 -26.17
CA TYR A 1096 -2.36 -8.59 -26.25
C TYR A 1096 -1.43 -9.22 -25.21
N ALA A 1097 -1.72 -10.45 -24.84
CA ALA A 1097 -0.92 -11.29 -23.95
C ALA A 1097 -0.91 -12.75 -24.47
N ALA A 1098 -0.18 -13.64 -23.80
CA ALA A 1098 -0.28 -15.07 -24.08
C ALA A 1098 -1.72 -15.55 -23.87
N GLY A 1099 -2.25 -16.29 -24.84
CA GLY A 1099 -3.60 -16.86 -24.81
C GLY A 1099 -3.65 -18.21 -24.07
N ALA A 1100 -4.73 -18.96 -24.33
CA ALA A 1100 -4.98 -20.22 -23.67
C ALA A 1100 -3.88 -21.26 -24.03
N PRO A 1101 -3.23 -21.90 -23.04
CA PRO A 1101 -2.07 -22.77 -23.26
C PRO A 1101 -2.38 -24.08 -23.98
N PHE A 1102 -3.63 -24.31 -24.37
CA PHE A 1102 -4.07 -25.51 -25.09
C PHE A 1102 -4.28 -25.25 -26.58
N ILE A 1103 -4.03 -24.02 -27.01
CA ILE A 1103 -4.39 -23.52 -28.34
C ILE A 1103 -3.12 -22.94 -28.94
N SER A 1104 -2.70 -23.54 -30.06
CA SER A 1104 -1.60 -23.00 -30.85
C SER A 1104 -2.09 -21.82 -31.67
N GLY A 1105 -1.30 -20.76 -31.70
CA GLY A 1105 -1.55 -19.56 -32.50
C GLY A 1105 -0.49 -19.38 -33.58
N THR A 1106 -0.52 -18.21 -34.20
CA THR A 1106 0.42 -17.83 -35.26
C THR A 1106 1.18 -16.55 -34.95
N ASN A 1107 0.64 -15.67 -34.10
CA ASN A 1107 1.21 -14.34 -33.85
C ASN A 1107 1.83 -14.17 -32.46
N TYR A 1108 1.47 -14.96 -31.46
CA TYR A 1108 2.06 -14.85 -30.12
C TYR A 1108 3.17 -15.89 -29.92
N LYS A 1109 4.41 -15.45 -30.11
CA LYS A 1109 5.60 -16.29 -29.96
C LYS A 1109 6.00 -16.38 -28.48
N ILE A 1110 6.11 -17.60 -27.99
CA ILE A 1110 6.79 -17.89 -26.72
C ILE A 1110 8.26 -18.07 -27.06
N GLU A 1111 9.07 -17.09 -26.70
CA GLU A 1111 10.50 -17.06 -26.98
C GLU A 1111 11.29 -16.90 -25.69
N THR A 1112 12.28 -17.77 -25.53
CA THR A 1112 13.17 -17.81 -24.37
C THR A 1112 14.40 -16.96 -24.63
N LEU A 1113 14.56 -15.92 -23.80
CA LEU A 1113 15.68 -14.99 -23.89
C LEU A 1113 16.53 -15.04 -22.61
N PRO A 1114 17.87 -14.99 -22.74
CA PRO A 1114 18.75 -14.86 -21.60
C PRO A 1114 18.87 -13.41 -21.11
N THR A 1115 18.79 -13.23 -19.81
CA THR A 1115 19.16 -11.99 -19.12
C THR A 1115 20.30 -12.29 -18.16
N TRP A 1116 21.35 -11.47 -18.21
CA TRP A 1116 22.53 -11.60 -17.36
C TRP A 1116 22.60 -10.46 -16.36
N LYS A 1117 22.69 -10.78 -15.06
CA LYS A 1117 23.05 -9.84 -14.00
C LYS A 1117 24.40 -10.25 -13.43
N ILE A 1118 25.46 -9.61 -13.91
CA ILE A 1118 26.86 -9.89 -13.54
C ILE A 1118 27.33 -8.73 -12.66
N LYS A 1119 27.31 -8.92 -11.34
CA LYS A 1119 27.60 -7.86 -10.37
C LYS A 1119 29.07 -7.43 -10.49
N GLY A 1120 29.37 -6.14 -10.35
CA GLY A 1120 30.76 -5.64 -10.38
C GLY A 1120 31.47 -5.72 -11.73
N ALA A 1121 30.77 -6.10 -12.81
CA ALA A 1121 31.33 -6.18 -14.15
C ALA A 1121 30.56 -5.33 -15.16
N SER A 1122 31.29 -4.79 -16.14
CA SER A 1122 30.71 -4.26 -17.37
C SER A 1122 30.49 -5.39 -18.37
N VAL A 1123 29.24 -5.63 -18.77
CA VAL A 1123 28.91 -6.62 -19.81
C VAL A 1123 29.27 -6.05 -21.19
N LEU A 1124 30.23 -6.68 -21.86
CA LEU A 1124 30.71 -6.26 -23.19
C LEU A 1124 29.78 -6.72 -24.31
N SER A 1125 29.29 -7.95 -24.22
CA SER A 1125 28.39 -8.54 -25.21
C SER A 1125 27.64 -9.70 -24.57
N SER A 1126 26.41 -9.94 -25.01
CA SER A 1126 25.67 -11.14 -24.66
C SER A 1126 24.88 -11.63 -25.87
N SER A 1127 24.72 -12.95 -25.97
CA SER A 1127 23.93 -13.59 -27.02
C SER A 1127 23.41 -14.94 -26.53
N GLY A 1128 22.29 -15.41 -27.08
CA GLY A 1128 21.79 -16.73 -26.78
C GLY A 1128 20.31 -16.88 -27.06
N ASP A 1129 19.87 -18.13 -27.02
CA ASP A 1129 18.49 -18.55 -27.20
C ASP A 1129 18.12 -19.63 -26.15
N LYS A 1130 16.94 -20.22 -26.28
CA LYS A 1130 16.49 -21.33 -25.42
C LYS A 1130 17.50 -22.45 -25.17
N ALA A 1131 18.37 -22.75 -26.15
CA ALA A 1131 19.21 -23.94 -26.15
C ALA A 1131 20.62 -23.62 -25.63
N SER A 1132 21.18 -22.47 -25.99
CA SER A 1132 22.51 -22.07 -25.54
C SER A 1132 22.77 -20.58 -25.71
N GLY A 1133 23.74 -20.07 -24.95
CA GLY A 1133 24.19 -18.70 -25.08
C GLY A 1133 25.43 -18.40 -24.26
N ASN A 1134 25.93 -17.18 -24.40
CA ASN A 1134 27.07 -16.68 -23.65
C ASN A 1134 26.96 -15.18 -23.36
N ALA A 1135 27.68 -14.73 -22.33
CA ALA A 1135 27.95 -13.32 -22.06
C ALA A 1135 29.43 -13.12 -21.77
N LYS A 1136 29.96 -12.01 -22.26
CA LYS A 1136 31.33 -11.56 -22.01
C LYS A 1136 31.27 -10.33 -21.12
N ALA A 1137 32.06 -10.31 -20.05
CA ALA A 1137 32.10 -9.20 -19.11
C ALA A 1137 33.53 -8.92 -18.64
N ILE A 1138 33.80 -7.68 -18.25
CA ILE A 1138 35.08 -7.25 -17.65
C ILE A 1138 34.79 -6.65 -16.28
N TYR A 1139 35.58 -7.03 -15.29
CA TYR A 1139 35.54 -6.46 -13.94
C TYR A 1139 36.63 -5.40 -13.81
N SER A 1140 36.26 -4.24 -13.28
CA SER A 1140 37.15 -3.08 -13.10
C SER A 1140 37.66 -2.91 -11.68
N GLU A 1141 37.30 -3.81 -10.77
CA GLU A 1141 37.74 -3.80 -9.37
C GLU A 1141 37.98 -5.24 -8.90
N GLU A 1142 38.98 -5.43 -8.03
CA GLU A 1142 39.18 -6.71 -7.34
C GLU A 1142 37.99 -7.05 -6.43
N GLY A 1143 37.69 -8.33 -6.28
CA GLY A 1143 36.61 -8.74 -5.40
C GLY A 1143 35.98 -10.08 -5.73
N GLN A 1144 34.90 -10.37 -5.02
CA GLN A 1144 34.05 -11.53 -5.21
C GLN A 1144 32.66 -11.08 -5.62
N PHE A 1145 32.22 -11.53 -6.78
CA PHE A 1145 30.97 -11.07 -7.37
C PHE A 1145 30.11 -12.24 -7.86
N PRO A 1146 28.78 -12.22 -7.62
CA PRO A 1146 27.89 -13.20 -8.22
C PRO A 1146 27.61 -12.87 -9.69
N ALA A 1147 27.47 -13.92 -10.50
CA ALA A 1147 27.00 -13.84 -11.88
C ALA A 1147 25.72 -14.67 -12.05
N THR A 1148 24.61 -14.00 -12.32
CA THR A 1148 23.28 -14.61 -12.43
C THR A 1148 22.84 -14.64 -13.89
N LEU A 1149 22.40 -15.81 -14.34
CA LEU A 1149 21.68 -16.00 -15.60
C LEU A 1149 20.21 -16.30 -15.29
N THR A 1150 19.32 -15.61 -15.97
CA THR A 1150 17.89 -15.92 -16.03
C THR A 1150 17.50 -16.24 -17.46
N LEU A 1151 16.89 -17.41 -17.70
CA LEU A 1151 16.18 -17.71 -18.94
C LEU A 1151 14.70 -17.49 -18.71
N ALA A 1152 14.08 -16.60 -19.47
CA ALA A 1152 12.67 -16.27 -19.33
C ALA A 1152 11.94 -16.32 -20.67
N ASN A 1153 10.70 -16.79 -20.65
CA ASN A 1153 9.74 -16.68 -21.75
C ASN A 1153 8.35 -16.36 -21.21
N GLY A 1154 7.33 -16.34 -22.07
CA GLY A 1154 5.95 -16.02 -21.68
C GLY A 1154 5.31 -16.97 -20.64
N TRP A 1155 5.92 -18.12 -20.34
CA TRP A 1155 5.43 -19.07 -19.33
C TRP A 1155 6.13 -18.98 -17.97
N GLY A 1156 7.22 -18.23 -17.88
CA GLY A 1156 7.98 -18.06 -16.64
C GLY A 1156 9.48 -18.04 -16.89
N SER A 1157 10.25 -18.33 -15.85
CA SER A 1157 11.70 -18.25 -15.92
C SER A 1157 12.38 -19.31 -15.05
N ASP A 1158 13.61 -19.65 -15.41
CA ASP A 1158 14.56 -20.38 -14.57
C ASP A 1158 15.82 -19.54 -14.39
N THR A 1159 16.41 -19.60 -13.19
CA THR A 1159 17.57 -18.77 -12.81
C THR A 1159 18.65 -19.62 -12.18
N LYS A 1160 19.91 -19.42 -12.59
CA LYS A 1160 21.09 -20.00 -11.95
C LYS A 1160 22.15 -18.93 -11.71
N THR A 1161 22.82 -19.06 -10.58
CA THR A 1161 23.87 -18.13 -10.14
C THR A 1161 25.18 -18.88 -9.98
N ILE A 1162 26.25 -18.30 -10.51
CA ILE A 1162 27.60 -18.58 -10.04
C ILE A 1162 27.81 -17.65 -8.86
N GLU A 1163 27.76 -18.21 -7.65
CA GLU A 1163 27.76 -17.45 -6.39
C GLU A 1163 29.01 -16.57 -6.22
N VAL A 1164 30.14 -17.02 -6.76
CA VAL A 1164 31.43 -16.34 -6.62
C VAL A 1164 32.23 -16.38 -7.93
N VAL A 1165 32.48 -15.20 -8.48
CA VAL A 1165 33.49 -14.90 -9.52
C VAL A 1165 34.61 -14.13 -8.82
N ASN A 1166 35.83 -14.67 -8.83
CA ASN A 1166 36.97 -14.07 -8.14
C ASN A 1166 37.82 -13.22 -9.09
N ILE A 1167 37.98 -11.94 -8.77
CA ILE A 1167 38.77 -10.98 -9.54
C ILE A 1167 40.00 -10.56 -8.75
N MET A 1168 41.19 -10.70 -9.35
CA MET A 1168 42.48 -10.32 -8.78
C MET A 1168 43.03 -9.06 -9.46
N PRO A 1169 43.80 -8.20 -8.77
CA PRO A 1169 44.34 -6.97 -9.38
C PRO A 1169 45.35 -7.26 -10.50
N THR A 1170 45.38 -6.43 -11.55
CA THR A 1170 46.32 -6.54 -12.68
C THR A 1170 47.71 -5.99 -12.33
N GLY A 1171 48.79 -6.70 -12.71
CA GLY A 1171 50.15 -6.17 -12.68
C GLY A 1171 50.84 -6.15 -11.31
N VAL A 1172 51.26 -7.33 -10.83
CA VAL A 1172 52.03 -7.46 -9.59
C VAL A 1172 53.51 -7.68 -9.93
N GLU A 1173 54.30 -6.61 -10.01
CA GLU A 1173 55.77 -6.72 -10.11
C GLU A 1173 56.50 -6.59 -8.76
N ASP A 1174 55.84 -6.31 -7.65
CA ASP A 1174 56.47 -6.34 -6.31
C ASP A 1174 55.39 -6.44 -5.22
N VAL A 1175 55.07 -7.66 -4.77
CA VAL A 1175 54.29 -7.86 -3.54
C VAL A 1175 55.08 -8.79 -2.62
N THR A 1176 55.29 -8.36 -1.38
CA THR A 1176 55.91 -9.18 -0.34
C THR A 1176 55.01 -10.38 0.01
N VAL A 1177 55.61 -11.55 0.23
CA VAL A 1177 54.94 -12.83 0.55
C VAL A 1177 53.85 -12.73 1.64
N GLU A 1178 53.93 -11.74 2.54
CA GLU A 1178 52.95 -11.46 3.59
C GLU A 1178 51.58 -10.99 3.06
N ASP A 1179 51.51 -10.28 1.93
CA ASP A 1179 50.26 -9.66 1.45
C ASP A 1179 49.39 -10.61 0.62
N MET A 1180 49.94 -11.70 0.08
CA MET A 1180 49.21 -12.58 -0.88
C MET A 1180 48.69 -13.91 -0.30
N MET A 1181 48.92 -14.20 0.99
CA MET A 1181 48.28 -15.35 1.66
C MET A 1181 46.89 -14.95 2.17
N LYS A 1182 45.82 -15.42 1.51
CA LYS A 1182 44.42 -15.23 1.93
C LYS A 1182 43.81 -16.57 2.35
N ALA A 1183 42.90 -16.53 3.32
CA ALA A 1183 42.11 -17.69 3.76
C ALA A 1183 40.66 -17.49 3.33
N PHE A 1184 40.14 -18.39 2.49
CA PHE A 1184 38.79 -18.27 1.92
C PHE A 1184 38.11 -19.63 1.71
N PRO A 1185 36.76 -19.70 1.73
CA PRO A 1185 35.84 -18.63 2.10
C PRO A 1185 36.02 -18.22 3.57
N ASN A 1186 35.63 -16.99 3.92
CA ASN A 1186 35.62 -16.53 5.31
C ASN A 1186 34.40 -15.61 5.51
N PRO A 1187 33.31 -16.10 6.11
CA PRO A 1187 33.20 -17.36 6.85
C PRO A 1187 33.15 -18.65 5.97
N PHE A 1188 33.63 -19.78 6.48
CA PHE A 1188 33.65 -21.11 5.84
C PHE A 1188 32.77 -22.15 6.56
N GLU A 1189 32.40 -23.26 5.91
CA GLU A 1189 31.59 -24.33 6.55
C GLU A 1189 32.43 -25.44 7.18
N ASN A 1190 33.30 -26.12 6.42
CA ASN A 1190 34.13 -27.22 6.91
C ASN A 1190 35.61 -27.07 6.57
N GLU A 1191 35.89 -26.52 5.39
CA GLU A 1191 37.25 -26.30 4.88
C GLU A 1191 37.48 -24.83 4.57
N VAL A 1192 38.68 -24.36 4.87
CA VAL A 1192 39.18 -23.05 4.47
C VAL A 1192 40.44 -23.26 3.64
N CYS A 1193 40.47 -22.64 2.47
CA CYS A 1193 41.54 -22.77 1.52
C CYS A 1193 42.62 -21.71 1.77
N LEU A 1194 43.88 -22.12 1.67
CA LEU A 1194 45.03 -21.22 1.68
C LEU A 1194 45.70 -21.20 0.30
N SER A 1195 45.97 -20.01 -0.21
CA SER A 1195 46.81 -19.80 -1.41
C SER A 1195 48.25 -19.47 -1.03
N PHE A 1196 49.20 -20.08 -1.74
CA PHE A 1196 50.64 -19.81 -1.59
C PHE A 1196 51.17 -19.18 -2.88
N VAL A 1197 52.04 -18.18 -2.75
CA VAL A 1197 52.55 -17.40 -3.90
C VAL A 1197 54.00 -17.69 -4.26
N GLU A 1198 54.70 -18.46 -3.44
CA GLU A 1198 56.03 -18.96 -3.74
C GLU A 1198 56.05 -20.49 -3.58
N ASP A 1199 56.93 -21.14 -4.34
CA ASP A 1199 57.25 -22.54 -4.13
C ASP A 1199 57.93 -22.68 -2.75
N GLY A 1200 57.41 -23.55 -1.88
CA GLY A 1200 58.00 -23.70 -0.56
C GLY A 1200 57.32 -24.74 0.32
N VAL A 1201 58.02 -25.10 1.39
CA VAL A 1201 57.44 -25.92 2.46
C VAL A 1201 56.93 -25.00 3.57
N TYR A 1202 55.63 -25.04 3.80
CA TYR A 1202 54.96 -24.25 4.82
C TYR A 1202 54.45 -25.14 5.94
N THR A 1203 54.38 -24.58 7.14
CA THR A 1203 53.73 -25.19 8.29
C THR A 1203 52.50 -24.36 8.64
N VAL A 1204 51.34 -24.98 8.62
CA VAL A 1204 50.07 -24.36 8.99
C VAL A 1204 49.62 -24.89 10.35
N GLU A 1205 49.29 -23.99 11.26
CA GLU A 1205 48.80 -24.30 12.60
C GLU A 1205 47.43 -23.64 12.80
N ILE A 1206 46.45 -24.37 13.30
CA ILE A 1206 45.08 -23.91 13.52
C ILE A 1206 44.85 -23.77 15.03
N TYR A 1207 44.33 -22.62 15.46
CA TYR A 1207 44.02 -22.34 16.86
C TYR A 1207 42.55 -21.97 17.02
N ASP A 1208 41.94 -22.35 18.13
CA ASP A 1208 40.63 -21.84 18.55
C ASP A 1208 40.71 -20.44 19.17
N ASN A 1209 39.55 -19.83 19.46
CA ASN A 1209 39.45 -18.52 20.09
C ASN A 1209 39.98 -18.47 21.54
N ALA A 1210 40.19 -19.63 22.19
CA ALA A 1210 40.82 -19.72 23.51
C ALA A 1210 42.35 -19.83 23.42
N GLY A 1211 42.92 -19.85 22.20
CA GLY A 1211 44.35 -19.93 21.95
C GLY A 1211 44.92 -21.35 22.01
N ARG A 1212 44.06 -22.39 22.02
CA ARG A 1212 44.49 -23.79 21.97
C ARG A 1212 44.71 -24.21 20.51
N MET A 1213 45.85 -24.81 20.23
CA MET A 1213 46.15 -25.39 18.91
C MET A 1213 45.30 -26.65 18.70
N LEU A 1214 44.54 -26.67 17.61
CA LEU A 1214 43.65 -27.75 17.22
C LEU A 1214 44.33 -28.72 16.26
N ASP A 1215 45.08 -28.19 15.29
CA ASP A 1215 45.76 -29.00 14.28
C ASP A 1215 47.01 -28.31 13.74
N GLN A 1216 47.89 -29.10 13.13
CA GLN A 1216 49.11 -28.64 12.46
C GLN A 1216 49.44 -29.52 11.26
N ALA A 1217 49.70 -28.91 10.11
CA ALA A 1217 50.11 -29.60 8.88
C ALA A 1217 51.35 -28.95 8.26
N SER A 1218 52.26 -29.77 7.73
CA SER A 1218 53.31 -29.32 6.82
C SER A 1218 52.91 -29.61 5.39
N LEU A 1219 52.96 -28.60 4.53
CA LEU A 1219 52.55 -28.68 3.14
C LEU A 1219 53.65 -28.13 2.23
N SER A 1220 53.90 -28.81 1.11
CA SER A 1220 54.82 -28.33 0.07
C SER A 1220 53.97 -27.69 -1.01
N ALA A 1221 53.89 -26.36 -1.06
CA ALA A 1221 53.07 -25.66 -2.02
C ALA A 1221 53.90 -25.18 -3.21
N THR A 1222 53.33 -25.27 -4.40
CA THR A 1222 53.80 -24.57 -5.60
C THR A 1222 53.15 -23.18 -5.67
N ALA A 1223 53.82 -22.19 -6.25
CA ALA A 1223 53.27 -20.85 -6.45
C ALA A 1223 51.96 -20.92 -7.24
N GLY A 1224 50.90 -20.32 -6.68
CA GLY A 1224 49.53 -20.35 -7.23
C GLY A 1224 48.70 -21.57 -6.84
N GLU A 1225 49.27 -22.54 -6.12
CA GLU A 1225 48.56 -23.74 -5.66
C GLU A 1225 47.73 -23.46 -4.40
N ILE A 1226 46.53 -24.03 -4.33
CA ILE A 1226 45.60 -23.84 -3.22
C ILE A 1226 45.49 -25.14 -2.41
N TYR A 1227 45.67 -25.02 -1.10
CA TYR A 1227 45.53 -26.14 -0.16
C TYR A 1227 44.26 -25.99 0.68
N PRO A 1228 43.28 -26.92 0.57
CA PRO A 1228 42.13 -26.95 1.47
C PRO A 1228 42.56 -27.43 2.86
N ILE A 1229 42.08 -26.74 3.89
CA ILE A 1229 42.35 -27.08 5.28
C ILE A 1229 41.04 -27.28 6.01
N SER A 1230 40.78 -28.53 6.38
CA SER A 1230 39.66 -28.89 7.26
C SER A 1230 39.89 -28.36 8.67
N VAL A 1231 38.90 -27.63 9.22
CA VAL A 1231 38.93 -27.20 10.63
C VAL A 1231 37.92 -28.02 11.41
N ASN A 1232 38.40 -29.00 12.16
CA ASN A 1232 37.58 -29.85 13.03
C ASN A 1232 37.27 -29.14 14.35
N GLY A 1233 36.25 -28.27 14.33
CA GLY A 1233 35.67 -27.64 15.52
C GLY A 1233 34.24 -27.12 15.26
N GLU A 1234 33.58 -26.63 16.31
CA GLU A 1234 32.22 -26.05 16.23
C GLU A 1234 32.20 -24.70 15.50
N ALA A 1235 31.02 -24.16 15.17
CA ALA A 1235 30.89 -22.82 14.63
C ALA A 1235 31.57 -21.79 15.55
N GLY A 1236 32.37 -20.89 15.00
CA GLY A 1236 33.19 -19.98 15.82
C GLY A 1236 34.41 -19.40 15.11
N ILE A 1237 35.22 -18.65 15.86
CA ILE A 1237 36.42 -17.99 15.34
C ILE A 1237 37.65 -18.87 15.54
N TYR A 1238 38.44 -18.99 14.49
CA TYR A 1238 39.71 -19.70 14.45
C TYR A 1238 40.83 -18.80 13.95
N PHE A 1239 42.06 -19.14 14.32
CA PHE A 1239 43.27 -18.45 13.86
C PHE A 1239 44.18 -19.45 13.16
N ILE A 1240 44.53 -19.17 11.91
CA ILE A 1240 45.43 -19.98 11.10
C ILE A 1240 46.78 -19.27 11.03
N LYS A 1241 47.82 -19.89 11.58
CA LYS A 1241 49.20 -19.42 11.51
C LYS A 1241 49.94 -20.17 10.41
N VAL A 1242 50.54 -19.45 9.48
CA VAL A 1242 51.36 -20.01 8.41
C VAL A 1242 52.82 -19.64 8.68
N LYS A 1243 53.71 -20.62 8.68
CA LYS A 1243 55.15 -20.46 8.89
C LYS A 1243 55.91 -20.99 7.67
N GLY A 1244 56.92 -20.27 7.21
CA GLY A 1244 57.89 -20.73 6.19
C GLY A 1244 59.27 -20.97 6.80
N GLU A 1245 60.29 -21.16 5.97
CA GLU A 1245 61.67 -21.44 6.42
C GLU A 1245 62.26 -20.32 7.31
N GLY A 1246 61.78 -19.07 7.16
CA GLY A 1246 62.21 -17.91 7.96
C GLY A 1246 61.43 -17.67 9.26
N GLY A 1247 60.42 -18.48 9.60
CA GLY A 1247 59.56 -18.30 10.77
C GLY A 1247 58.10 -18.01 10.42
N LEU A 1248 57.37 -17.37 11.34
CA LEU A 1248 55.95 -17.02 11.15
C LEU A 1248 55.81 -16.01 10.00
N LEU A 1249 55.03 -16.38 8.98
CA LEU A 1249 54.73 -15.53 7.84
C LEU A 1249 53.41 -14.79 8.04
N LYS A 1250 52.35 -15.46 8.48
CA LYS A 1250 51.04 -14.82 8.63
C LYS A 1250 50.17 -15.47 9.69
N VAL A 1251 49.28 -14.67 10.27
CA VAL A 1251 48.16 -15.14 11.10
C VAL A 1251 46.86 -14.63 10.51
N MET A 1252 45.95 -15.54 10.18
CA MET A 1252 44.66 -15.22 9.56
C MET A 1252 43.53 -15.57 10.52
N LYS A 1253 42.62 -14.63 10.73
CA LYS A 1253 41.38 -14.83 11.50
C LYS A 1253 40.29 -15.32 10.55
N VAL A 1254 39.74 -16.49 10.81
CA VAL A 1254 38.70 -17.12 9.98
C VAL A 1254 37.51 -17.53 10.84
N ALA A 1255 36.30 -17.47 10.29
CA ALA A 1255 35.07 -17.81 10.99
C ALA A 1255 34.42 -19.05 10.36
N LYS A 1256 34.12 -20.06 11.17
CA LYS A 1256 33.37 -21.25 10.77
C LYS A 1256 31.87 -21.03 11.03
N LYS A 1257 31.02 -21.26 10.02
CA LYS A 1257 29.56 -21.19 10.13
C LYS A 1257 28.98 -22.36 10.92
#